data_AF-A0A811U787-F1
#
_entry.id   AF-A0A811U787-F1
#
_cell.length_a   1.000
_cell.length_b   1.000
_cell.length_c   1.000
_cell.angle_alpha   90.00
_cell.angle_beta   90.00
_cell.angle_gamma   90.00
#
_symmetry.space_group_name_H-M   'P 1'
#
loop_
_entity.id
_entity.type
_entity.pdbx_description
1 polymer ?
#
loop_
_entity_poly.entity_id
_entity_poly.type
_entity_poly.pdbx_seq_one_letter_code
_entity_poly.pdbx_strand_id
1 'polypeptide(L)'
;MQQPTARRPSEKYNKLLSIIRFSSTLIGVDVIAENYKFNWVVGFVFAAIGWNFFCSSYTIWKDVTTDWTVLLDVFSPISCAAQGTIKLFSLVCYPKLYRKLALDLGEIYEKYQLLGQKYENKLLTWNKDMKRLLIIGGLIYFASAWIALITPLGLYILKGEKHLIIMCQMPYIDGSTNQGYFILIGYNLICVFVASFGLYAFDLYVFLFLTHSIFFYDIFALKVDDLHEVLRQNDKDNACCHWSMILPSGTSTTWSEFNDHCNLIFFWPITSHILCTTLGILSTLLIIMLKYWPGAYPYIFVCFVWLYMYSFLGTRVEICNDQFCDGIYDIKWYDLDLKNQKTVCLMLTESQVPRIITIAGVEPLSMNTALKITRSIYSLAMMWSEMFSPKQPSENHAQLIKVLRFCARQIGCDVLEENFKFNRTMGAVLIAIIWYYLCSVYQIAKDFATDWTILLDVCSPVSCTTQGLVKLISVLLYPKLYYQLAGEIKETYEKYEKMGTKYKDILHRWNKAMKKIIVFLAMVYLLTAVLMLSTPLALYIFKGERHLILLLQMPFTDVTTTRGYLSATIFNVMCIFIGSFGLFAADSFLFLYLSHSLFFYDIFAQKIEDLHELLEHNRQDERKTALMNDINDRFCAGIYDIKWYDLDLSNQKTVNLMLTQSQVPRIITIAGVEPLSMNTALRITRSIYSLVMMVVQLNE
;
A
#
# COMPACT_ATOMS: atom_id res chain seq x y z
N MET A 1 -59.92 2.15 29.42
CA MET A 1 -58.52 2.58 29.64
C MET A 1 -57.74 2.24 28.38
N GLN A 2 -57.35 3.26 27.62
CA GLN A 2 -56.53 3.11 26.41
C GLN A 2 -55.13 2.63 26.81
N GLN A 3 -54.70 1.49 26.24
CA GLN A 3 -53.30 1.06 26.34
C GLN A 3 -52.39 2.14 25.73
N PRO A 4 -51.21 2.40 26.31
CA PRO A 4 -50.31 3.43 25.81
C PRO A 4 -49.88 3.07 24.40
N THR A 5 -50.18 3.93 23.43
CA THR A 5 -49.84 3.80 22.01
C THR A 5 -48.34 3.52 21.84
N ALA A 6 -47.98 2.26 21.59
CA ALA A 6 -46.63 1.91 21.17
C ALA A 6 -46.34 2.65 19.84
N ARG A 7 -45.31 3.49 19.81
CA ARG A 7 -44.93 4.25 18.61
C ARG A 7 -44.69 3.30 17.43
N ARG A 8 -45.27 3.64 16.27
CA ARG A 8 -45.22 2.86 15.03
C ARG A 8 -43.77 2.55 14.60
N PRO A 9 -43.47 1.37 14.02
CA PRO A 9 -42.14 1.02 13.54
C PRO A 9 -41.57 2.00 12.49
N SER A 10 -42.40 2.48 11.56
CA SER A 10 -41.97 3.46 10.54
C SER A 10 -41.53 4.80 11.15
N GLU A 11 -42.23 5.27 12.19
CA GLU A 11 -41.83 6.48 12.94
C GLU A 11 -40.49 6.30 13.66
N LYS A 12 -40.18 5.08 14.14
CA LYS A 12 -38.89 4.79 14.75
C LYS A 12 -37.78 4.77 13.70
N TYR A 13 -38.02 4.18 12.53
CA TYR A 13 -37.07 4.23 11.41
C TYR A 13 -36.78 5.68 10.99
N ASN A 14 -37.82 6.53 10.84
CA ASN A 14 -37.65 7.95 10.53
C ASN A 14 -36.85 8.70 11.60
N LYS A 15 -36.95 8.31 12.88
CA LYS A 15 -36.09 8.83 13.95
C LYS A 15 -34.65 8.37 13.83
N LEU A 16 -34.38 7.11 13.45
CA LEU A 16 -33.02 6.67 13.14
C LEU A 16 -32.45 7.48 11.98
N LEU A 17 -33.22 7.66 10.92
CA LEU A 17 -32.83 8.46 9.76
C LEU A 17 -32.53 9.91 10.15
N SER A 18 -33.31 10.49 11.07
CA SER A 18 -33.06 11.83 11.60
C SER A 18 -31.71 11.97 12.31
N ILE A 19 -31.22 10.92 12.97
CA ILE A 19 -29.88 10.93 13.61
C ILE A 19 -28.80 11.01 12.54
N ILE A 20 -28.94 10.21 11.48
CA ILE A 20 -27.99 10.20 10.35
C ILE A 20 -28.01 11.56 9.66
N ARG A 21 -29.20 12.10 9.39
CA ARG A 21 -29.38 13.42 8.79
C ARG A 21 -28.76 14.52 9.64
N PHE A 22 -28.89 14.48 10.96
CA PHE A 22 -28.25 15.45 11.85
C PHE A 22 -26.72 15.44 11.68
N SER A 23 -26.10 14.26 11.69
CA SER A 23 -24.65 14.12 11.45
C SER A 23 -24.23 14.63 10.07
N SER A 24 -25.00 14.29 9.02
CA SER A 24 -24.72 14.73 7.65
C SER A 24 -24.94 16.24 7.44
N THR A 25 -25.89 16.83 8.17
CA THR A 25 -26.19 18.28 8.11
C THR A 25 -25.06 19.11 8.70
N LEU A 26 -24.34 18.60 9.71
CA LEU A 26 -23.16 19.27 10.27
C LEU A 26 -22.04 19.47 9.25
N ILE A 27 -21.94 18.58 8.25
CA ILE A 27 -20.98 18.67 7.14
C ILE A 27 -21.58 19.41 5.93
N GLY A 28 -22.87 19.72 5.98
CA GLY A 28 -23.62 20.39 4.92
C GLY A 28 -24.17 19.45 3.84
N VAL A 29 -24.10 18.13 4.02
CA VAL A 29 -24.42 17.11 3.01
C VAL A 29 -25.67 16.29 3.41
N ASP A 30 -26.83 16.94 3.59
CA ASP A 30 -28.11 16.22 3.82
C ASP A 30 -28.71 15.73 2.49
N VAL A 31 -28.13 14.64 1.95
CA VAL A 31 -28.56 14.04 0.66
C VAL A 31 -29.98 13.48 0.69
N ILE A 32 -30.57 13.26 1.87
CA ILE A 32 -31.93 12.73 2.01
C ILE A 32 -32.99 13.83 1.82
N ALA A 33 -32.64 15.09 2.09
CA ALA A 33 -33.56 16.21 1.92
C ALA A 33 -33.97 16.39 0.46
N GLU A 34 -35.25 16.69 0.22
CA GLU A 34 -35.76 16.75 -1.15
C GLU A 34 -35.16 17.89 -1.98
N ASN A 35 -34.80 18.97 -1.29
CA ASN A 35 -34.23 20.20 -1.86
C ASN A 35 -32.71 20.27 -1.70
N TYR A 36 -32.02 19.14 -1.53
CA TYR A 36 -30.56 19.16 -1.37
C TYR A 36 -29.89 19.85 -2.57
N LYS A 37 -29.14 20.92 -2.26
CA LYS A 37 -28.30 21.66 -3.19
C LYS A 37 -26.91 21.78 -2.60
N PHE A 38 -25.92 22.00 -3.47
CA PHE A 38 -24.57 22.26 -3.02
C PHE A 38 -24.53 23.55 -2.19
N ASN A 39 -24.27 23.41 -0.89
CA ASN A 39 -24.24 24.51 0.07
C ASN A 39 -22.82 25.06 0.26
N TRP A 40 -22.71 26.31 0.70
CA TRP A 40 -21.42 26.93 1.06
C TRP A 40 -20.65 26.14 2.12
N VAL A 41 -21.34 25.43 3.02
CA VAL A 41 -20.73 24.55 4.03
C VAL A 41 -19.95 23.41 3.37
N VAL A 42 -20.49 22.80 2.31
CA VAL A 42 -19.81 21.72 1.57
C VAL A 42 -18.56 22.27 0.88
N GLY A 43 -18.66 23.46 0.27
CA GLY A 43 -17.51 24.17 -0.29
C GLY A 43 -16.43 24.47 0.75
N PHE A 44 -16.82 24.90 1.95
CA PHE A 44 -15.89 25.12 3.07
C PHE A 44 -15.20 23.83 3.51
N VAL A 45 -15.92 22.71 3.60
CA VAL A 45 -15.34 21.41 3.96
C VAL A 45 -14.33 20.93 2.90
N PHE A 46 -14.65 21.06 1.61
CA PHE A 46 -13.68 20.76 0.54
C PHE A 46 -12.45 21.67 0.59
N ALA A 47 -12.64 22.97 0.85
CA ALA A 47 -11.53 23.90 1.01
C ALA A 47 -10.66 23.55 2.24
N ALA A 48 -11.27 23.16 3.36
CA ALA A 48 -10.55 22.73 4.57
C ALA A 48 -9.74 21.45 4.33
N ILE A 49 -10.30 20.48 3.59
CA ILE A 49 -9.59 19.27 3.19
C ILE A 49 -8.40 19.61 2.27
N GLY A 50 -8.62 20.45 1.25
CA GLY A 50 -7.56 20.91 0.35
C GLY A 50 -6.45 21.66 1.08
N TRP A 51 -6.83 22.53 2.03
CA TRP A 51 -5.89 23.24 2.91
C TRP A 51 -5.08 22.27 3.78
N ASN A 52 -5.69 21.20 4.29
CA ASN A 52 -4.99 20.18 5.06
C ASN A 52 -3.97 19.41 4.22
N PHE A 53 -4.30 19.05 2.97
CA PHE A 53 -3.33 18.45 2.05
C PHE A 53 -2.16 19.39 1.76
N PHE A 54 -2.45 20.68 1.52
CA PHE A 54 -1.42 21.69 1.30
C PHE A 54 -0.47 21.83 2.49
N CYS A 55 -1.00 21.94 3.72
CA CYS A 55 -0.19 22.02 4.94
C CYS A 55 0.65 20.74 5.15
N SER A 56 0.09 19.58 4.82
CA SER A 56 0.81 18.30 4.93
C SER A 56 1.98 18.22 3.93
N SER A 57 1.75 18.63 2.67
CA SER A 57 2.82 18.72 1.67
C SER A 57 3.91 19.71 2.05
N TYR A 58 3.54 20.86 2.63
CA TYR A 58 4.49 21.84 3.15
C TYR A 58 5.35 21.26 4.28
N THR A 59 4.73 20.54 5.23
CA THR A 59 5.44 19.90 6.35
C THR A 59 6.45 18.88 5.84
N ILE A 60 6.08 18.06 4.86
CA ILE A 60 6.99 17.13 4.21
C ILE A 60 8.16 17.88 3.57
N TRP A 61 7.89 18.92 2.77
CA TRP A 61 8.94 19.67 2.10
C TRP A 61 9.96 20.29 3.08
N LYS A 62 9.47 20.86 4.19
CA LYS A 62 10.30 21.52 5.20
C LYS A 62 11.15 20.53 6.01
N ASP A 63 10.52 19.50 6.57
CA ASP A 63 11.14 18.69 7.63
C ASP A 63 11.80 17.39 7.11
N VAL A 64 11.55 16.98 5.86
CA VAL A 64 12.13 15.74 5.29
C VAL A 64 13.66 15.81 5.10
N THR A 65 14.20 17.03 4.98
CA THR A 65 15.66 17.25 4.84
C THR A 65 16.39 17.00 6.16
N THR A 66 15.73 17.21 7.29
CA THR A 66 16.27 17.00 8.64
C THR A 66 16.00 15.60 9.18
N ASP A 67 14.78 15.08 9.00
CA ASP A 67 14.36 13.77 9.51
C ASP A 67 13.37 13.13 8.54
N TRP A 68 13.82 12.08 7.84
CA TRP A 68 12.99 11.35 6.88
C TRP A 68 11.79 10.65 7.55
N THR A 69 11.84 10.38 8.85
CA THR A 69 10.72 9.73 9.57
C THR A 69 9.48 10.62 9.63
N VAL A 70 9.63 11.94 9.48
CA VAL A 70 8.51 12.90 9.39
C VAL A 70 7.61 12.60 8.18
N LEU A 71 8.17 12.04 7.10
CA LEU A 71 7.36 11.60 5.96
C LEU A 71 6.32 10.56 6.38
N LEU A 72 6.71 9.59 7.20
CA LEU A 72 5.81 8.56 7.70
C LEU A 72 4.78 9.16 8.67
N ASP A 73 5.22 10.05 9.56
CA ASP A 73 4.36 10.76 10.52
C ASP A 73 3.25 11.54 9.83
N VAL A 74 3.54 12.19 8.70
CA VAL A 74 2.58 12.96 7.91
C VAL A 74 1.72 12.06 7.02
N PHE A 75 2.26 10.94 6.53
CA PHE A 75 1.53 10.03 5.63
C PHE A 75 0.35 9.33 6.33
N SER A 76 0.48 9.04 7.61
CA SER A 76 -0.58 8.44 8.43
C SER A 76 -1.89 9.27 8.44
N PRO A 77 -1.90 10.55 8.84
CA PRO A 77 -3.10 11.40 8.81
C PRO A 77 -3.55 11.77 7.39
N ILE A 78 -2.63 11.87 6.41
CA ILE A 78 -2.99 12.03 4.98
C ILE A 78 -3.89 10.87 4.53
N SER A 79 -3.60 9.63 4.96
CA SER A 79 -4.39 8.47 4.55
C SER A 79 -5.83 8.58 5.06
N CYS A 80 -6.04 9.07 6.28
CA CYS A 80 -7.36 9.33 6.85
C CYS A 80 -8.11 10.44 6.10
N ALA A 81 -7.43 11.54 5.76
CA ALA A 81 -8.01 12.63 4.97
C ALA A 81 -8.40 12.18 3.54
N ALA A 82 -7.60 11.31 2.92
CA ALA A 82 -7.89 10.73 1.61
C ALA A 82 -9.18 9.87 1.63
N GLN A 83 -9.38 9.06 2.67
CA GLN A 83 -10.64 8.32 2.86
C GLN A 83 -11.85 9.25 2.97
N GLY A 84 -11.73 10.29 3.80
CA GLY A 84 -12.80 11.28 3.99
C GLY A 84 -13.19 11.97 2.69
N THR A 85 -12.20 12.30 1.85
CA THR A 85 -12.40 12.92 0.54
C THR A 85 -13.23 12.03 -0.39
N ILE A 86 -12.87 10.74 -0.49
CA ILE A 86 -13.56 9.80 -1.38
C ILE A 86 -14.99 9.50 -0.89
N LYS A 87 -15.17 9.38 0.43
CA LYS A 87 -16.50 9.23 1.06
C LYS A 87 -17.39 10.44 0.79
N LEU A 88 -16.86 11.65 0.97
CA LEU A 88 -17.56 12.90 0.69
C LEU A 88 -17.92 13.02 -0.80
N PHE A 89 -17.00 12.66 -1.68
CA PHE A 89 -17.22 12.68 -3.13
C PHE A 89 -18.35 11.72 -3.55
N SER A 90 -18.40 10.50 -2.99
CA SER A 90 -19.50 9.55 -3.24
C SER A 90 -20.87 10.12 -2.88
N LEU A 91 -20.99 10.79 -1.72
CA LEU A 91 -22.25 11.43 -1.31
C LEU A 91 -22.70 12.54 -2.27
N VAL A 92 -21.75 13.33 -2.77
CA VAL A 92 -22.03 14.46 -3.68
C VAL A 92 -22.33 13.99 -5.11
N CYS A 93 -21.72 12.89 -5.57
CA CYS A 93 -21.94 12.34 -6.90
C CYS A 93 -23.24 11.53 -7.04
N TYR A 94 -23.68 10.84 -5.98
CA TYR A 94 -24.86 9.96 -6.03
C TYR A 94 -26.03 10.38 -5.12
N PRO A 95 -26.35 11.67 -4.91
CA PRO A 95 -27.31 12.11 -3.89
C PRO A 95 -28.72 11.55 -4.13
N LYS A 96 -29.14 11.46 -5.40
CA LYS A 96 -30.44 10.91 -5.79
C LYS A 96 -30.58 9.43 -5.40
N LEU A 97 -29.50 8.66 -5.51
CA LEU A 97 -29.52 7.24 -5.23
C LEU A 97 -29.54 6.95 -3.72
N TYR A 98 -28.77 7.70 -2.94
CA TYR A 98 -28.86 7.69 -1.47
C TYR A 98 -30.26 8.03 -0.97
N ARG A 99 -30.89 9.08 -1.54
CA ARG A 99 -32.27 9.46 -1.20
C ARG A 99 -33.26 8.36 -1.58
N LYS A 100 -33.16 7.82 -2.79
CA LYS A 100 -34.03 6.74 -3.26
C LYS A 100 -33.97 5.55 -2.31
N LEU A 101 -32.77 5.05 -1.97
CA LEU A 101 -32.62 3.91 -1.05
C LEU A 101 -33.21 4.18 0.34
N ALA A 102 -33.04 5.39 0.87
CA ALA A 102 -33.57 5.75 2.18
C ALA A 102 -35.12 5.81 2.20
N LEU A 103 -35.72 6.31 1.12
CA LEU A 103 -37.18 6.38 0.94
C LEU A 103 -37.79 5.00 0.65
N ASP A 104 -37.16 4.21 -0.23
CA ASP A 104 -37.58 2.84 -0.55
C ASP A 104 -37.63 1.98 0.73
N LEU A 105 -36.64 2.12 1.63
CA LEU A 105 -36.70 1.50 2.96
C LEU A 105 -37.90 1.99 3.77
N GLY A 106 -38.19 3.28 3.78
CA GLY A 106 -39.34 3.84 4.51
C GLY A 106 -40.67 3.25 4.04
N GLU A 107 -40.86 3.18 2.72
CA GLU A 107 -42.04 2.57 2.10
C GLU A 107 -42.16 1.08 2.43
N ILE A 108 -41.03 0.35 2.46
CA ILE A 108 -40.96 -1.04 2.89
C ILE A 108 -41.43 -1.20 4.35
N TYR A 109 -40.98 -0.33 5.27
CA TYR A 109 -41.42 -0.36 6.67
C TYR A 109 -42.93 -0.10 6.79
N GLU A 110 -43.49 0.85 6.03
CA GLU A 110 -44.93 1.13 6.03
C GLU A 110 -45.75 -0.03 5.47
N LYS A 111 -45.31 -0.62 4.36
CA LYS A 111 -45.96 -1.78 3.73
C LYS A 111 -46.04 -2.98 4.69
N TYR A 112 -44.92 -3.36 5.32
CA TYR A 112 -44.87 -4.52 6.20
C TYR A 112 -45.50 -4.29 7.58
N GLN A 113 -45.62 -3.04 8.02
CA GLN A 113 -46.35 -2.71 9.23
C GLN A 113 -47.86 -3.01 9.11
N LEU A 114 -48.45 -2.89 7.91
CA LEU A 114 -49.89 -3.10 7.69
C LEU A 114 -50.28 -4.57 7.54
N LEU A 115 -49.32 -5.48 7.33
CA LEU A 115 -49.55 -6.89 7.02
C LEU A 115 -49.85 -7.77 8.25
N GLY A 116 -49.39 -7.39 9.45
CA GLY A 116 -49.74 -8.12 10.68
C GLY A 116 -48.81 -7.88 11.86
N GLN A 117 -49.22 -8.37 13.03
CA GLN A 117 -48.52 -8.16 14.30
C GLN A 117 -47.16 -8.89 14.38
N LYS A 118 -47.01 -10.05 13.68
CA LYS A 118 -45.74 -10.77 13.54
C LYS A 118 -44.66 -9.87 12.89
N TYR A 119 -45.01 -9.23 11.77
CA TYR A 119 -44.13 -8.30 11.04
C TYR A 119 -43.81 -7.06 11.87
N GLU A 120 -44.81 -6.46 12.52
CA GLU A 120 -44.62 -5.28 13.37
C GLU A 120 -43.61 -5.52 14.50
N ASN A 121 -43.72 -6.67 15.19
CA ASN A 121 -42.80 -7.04 16.26
C ASN A 121 -41.37 -7.26 15.76
N LYS A 122 -41.21 -7.88 14.58
CA LYS A 122 -39.90 -8.09 13.96
C LYS A 122 -39.27 -6.75 13.54
N LEU A 123 -40.04 -5.84 12.93
CA LEU A 123 -39.60 -4.48 12.58
C LEU A 123 -39.18 -3.67 13.81
N LEU A 124 -39.89 -3.82 14.93
CA LEU A 124 -39.54 -3.17 16.21
C LEU A 124 -38.21 -3.69 16.77
N THR A 125 -37.97 -4.99 16.67
CA THR A 125 -36.72 -5.64 17.09
C THR A 125 -35.55 -5.14 16.25
N TRP A 126 -35.71 -5.11 14.93
CA TRP A 126 -34.72 -4.57 14.01
C TRP A 126 -34.39 -3.10 14.27
N ASN A 127 -35.41 -2.25 14.45
CA ASN A 127 -35.20 -0.84 14.82
C ASN A 127 -34.40 -0.69 16.13
N LYS A 128 -34.63 -1.58 17.12
CA LYS A 128 -33.91 -1.56 18.40
C LYS A 128 -32.45 -1.96 18.21
N ASP A 129 -32.17 -2.98 17.42
CA ASP A 129 -30.82 -3.49 17.17
C ASP A 129 -30.03 -2.54 16.27
N MET A 130 -30.65 -1.96 15.24
CA MET A 130 -30.08 -0.89 14.42
C MET A 130 -29.73 0.33 15.28
N LYS A 131 -30.64 0.77 16.15
CA LYS A 131 -30.36 1.89 17.06
C LYS A 131 -29.17 1.58 17.96
N ARG A 132 -29.06 0.35 18.48
CA ARG A 132 -27.92 -0.07 19.30
C ARG A 132 -26.63 -0.03 18.50
N LEU A 133 -26.64 -0.53 17.26
CA LEU A 133 -25.48 -0.52 16.37
C LEU A 133 -25.01 0.91 16.08
N LEU A 134 -25.92 1.82 15.71
CA LEU A 134 -25.58 3.23 15.43
C LEU A 134 -25.03 3.96 16.67
N ILE A 135 -25.59 3.69 17.87
CA ILE A 135 -25.10 4.27 19.12
C ILE A 135 -23.71 3.73 19.47
N ILE A 136 -23.49 2.41 19.36
CA ILE A 136 -22.17 1.81 19.61
C ILE A 136 -21.14 2.36 18.63
N GLY A 137 -21.46 2.41 17.34
CA GLY A 137 -20.59 3.01 16.32
C GLY A 137 -20.26 4.47 16.61
N GLY A 138 -21.26 5.25 17.05
CA GLY A 138 -21.07 6.63 17.49
C GLY A 138 -20.17 6.75 18.72
N LEU A 139 -20.40 5.92 19.75
CA LEU A 139 -19.57 5.90 20.96
C LEU A 139 -18.11 5.58 20.64
N ILE A 140 -17.85 4.64 19.71
CA ILE A 140 -16.49 4.30 19.26
C ILE A 140 -15.84 5.51 18.57
N TYR A 141 -16.58 6.21 17.70
CA TYR A 141 -16.11 7.43 17.03
C TYR A 141 -15.82 8.59 18.00
N PHE A 142 -16.69 8.80 18.99
CA PHE A 142 -16.46 9.83 20.00
C PHE A 142 -15.30 9.44 20.91
N ALA A 143 -15.21 8.19 21.33
CA ALA A 143 -14.09 7.70 22.14
C ALA A 143 -12.75 7.86 21.40
N SER A 144 -12.69 7.52 20.11
CA SER A 144 -11.46 7.69 19.32
C SER A 144 -11.06 9.16 19.16
N ALA A 145 -12.02 10.06 18.92
CA ALA A 145 -11.77 11.49 18.86
C ALA A 145 -11.27 12.04 20.21
N TRP A 146 -11.89 11.63 21.33
CA TRP A 146 -11.46 12.03 22.67
C TRP A 146 -10.06 11.52 23.01
N ILE A 147 -9.76 10.26 22.69
CA ILE A 147 -8.42 9.69 22.89
C ILE A 147 -7.39 10.50 22.08
N ALA A 148 -7.68 10.83 20.83
CA ALA A 148 -6.78 11.63 19.99
C ALA A 148 -6.53 13.03 20.55
N LEU A 149 -7.55 13.68 21.13
CA LEU A 149 -7.45 15.01 21.73
C LEU A 149 -6.75 15.01 23.10
N ILE A 150 -7.03 14.01 23.94
CA ILE A 150 -6.48 13.92 25.31
C ILE A 150 -5.00 13.52 25.30
N THR A 151 -4.56 12.68 24.36
CA THR A 151 -3.19 12.15 24.32
C THR A 151 -2.11 13.26 24.37
N PRO A 152 -2.11 14.28 23.50
CA PRO A 152 -1.11 15.35 23.55
C PRO A 152 -1.26 16.26 24.77
N LEU A 153 -2.49 16.46 25.27
CA LEU A 153 -2.72 17.25 26.48
C LEU A 153 -2.17 16.55 27.73
N GLY A 154 -2.36 15.23 27.83
CA GLY A 154 -1.79 14.39 28.88
C GLY A 154 -0.26 14.35 28.84
N LEU A 155 0.33 14.28 27.64
CA LEU A 155 1.79 14.33 27.48
C LEU A 155 2.38 15.69 27.86
N TYR A 156 1.69 16.77 27.52
CA TYR A 156 2.10 18.12 27.93
C TYR A 156 2.07 18.28 29.46
N ILE A 157 1.03 17.77 30.13
CA ILE A 157 0.90 17.87 31.61
C ILE A 157 1.91 16.95 32.32
N LEU A 158 2.13 15.73 31.83
CA LEU A 158 2.96 14.73 32.51
C LEU A 158 4.45 14.86 32.23
N LYS A 159 4.84 15.21 31.00
CA LYS A 159 6.25 15.28 30.57
C LYS A 159 6.75 16.69 30.28
N GLY A 160 5.86 17.69 30.23
CA GLY A 160 6.22 19.06 29.84
C GLY A 160 6.59 19.22 28.37
N GLU A 161 6.42 18.17 27.55
CA GLU A 161 6.79 18.17 26.13
C GLU A 161 5.62 18.63 25.25
N LYS A 162 5.90 19.54 24.32
CA LYS A 162 4.93 20.03 23.33
C LYS A 162 4.86 19.08 22.15
N HIS A 163 3.78 18.29 22.08
CA HIS A 163 3.48 17.44 20.93
C HIS A 163 2.25 17.97 20.19
N LEU A 164 2.26 17.86 18.85
CA LEU A 164 1.10 18.17 18.01
C LEU A 164 0.18 16.93 17.89
N ILE A 165 -1.14 17.16 17.80
CA ILE A 165 -2.16 16.09 17.66
C ILE A 165 -1.99 15.36 16.32
N ILE A 166 -1.83 16.13 15.25
CA ILE A 166 -1.51 15.70 13.90
C ILE A 166 -0.25 16.48 13.51
N MET A 167 0.77 15.83 12.96
CA MET A 167 2.02 16.47 12.53
C MET A 167 1.84 17.26 11.24
N CYS A 168 0.86 18.17 11.22
CA CYS A 168 0.58 19.06 10.10
C CYS A 168 0.87 20.50 10.56
N GLN A 169 1.99 21.05 10.08
CA GLN A 169 2.39 22.42 10.38
C GLN A 169 1.82 23.37 9.32
N MET A 170 1.22 24.48 9.77
CA MET A 170 0.86 25.57 8.87
C MET A 170 2.12 26.29 8.36
N PRO A 171 2.11 26.74 7.09
CA PRO A 171 3.17 27.60 6.59
C PRO A 171 3.22 28.91 7.38
N TYR A 172 4.43 29.40 7.63
CA TYR A 172 4.74 30.65 8.35
C TYR A 172 4.43 30.69 9.86
N ILE A 173 3.96 29.60 10.46
CA ILE A 173 3.75 29.51 11.92
C ILE A 173 4.79 28.59 12.54
N ASP A 174 5.63 29.12 13.42
CA ASP A 174 6.62 28.30 14.12
C ASP A 174 6.00 27.64 15.37
N GLY A 175 6.01 26.31 15.40
CA GLY A 175 5.54 25.51 16.53
C GLY A 175 6.43 25.58 17.76
N SER A 176 7.65 26.11 17.64
CA SER A 176 8.55 26.35 18.78
C SER A 176 8.03 27.44 19.72
N THR A 177 7.33 28.44 19.17
CA THR A 177 6.81 29.60 19.90
C THR A 177 5.49 29.26 20.61
N ASN A 178 5.28 29.76 21.83
CA ASN A 178 4.05 29.49 22.60
C ASN A 178 2.78 29.89 21.82
N GLN A 179 2.79 31.06 21.19
CA GLN A 179 1.65 31.54 20.38
C GLN A 179 1.41 30.64 19.16
N GLY A 180 2.47 30.28 18.43
CA GLY A 180 2.37 29.39 17.27
C GLY A 180 1.86 28.00 17.64
N TYR A 181 2.30 27.44 18.76
CA TYR A 181 1.84 26.15 19.28
C TYR A 181 0.32 26.13 19.56
N PHE A 182 -0.22 27.16 20.23
CA PHE A 182 -1.66 27.24 20.51
C PHE A 182 -2.50 27.40 19.23
N ILE A 183 -2.01 28.17 18.25
CA ILE A 183 -2.69 28.31 16.94
C ILE A 183 -2.71 26.96 16.21
N LEU A 184 -1.58 26.23 16.20
CA LEU A 184 -1.48 24.90 15.58
C LEU A 184 -2.37 23.86 16.25
N ILE A 185 -2.50 23.87 17.58
CA ILE A 185 -3.46 23.02 18.29
C ILE A 185 -4.89 23.38 17.92
N GLY A 186 -5.24 24.67 17.92
CA GLY A 186 -6.60 25.13 17.59
C GLY A 186 -7.01 24.66 16.19
N TYR A 187 -6.12 24.77 15.22
CA TYR A 187 -6.33 24.24 13.88
C TYR A 187 -6.50 22.72 13.84
N ASN A 188 -5.58 21.98 14.47
CA ASN A 188 -5.66 20.52 14.49
C ASN A 188 -6.96 20.01 15.15
N LEU A 189 -7.47 20.73 16.15
CA LEU A 189 -8.75 20.43 16.79
C LEU A 189 -9.92 20.60 15.83
N ILE A 190 -9.91 21.65 15.00
CA ILE A 190 -10.90 21.85 13.93
C ILE A 190 -10.79 20.73 12.89
N CYS A 191 -9.57 20.35 12.48
CA CYS A 191 -9.37 19.25 11.52
C CYS A 191 -9.89 17.91 12.05
N VAL A 192 -9.57 17.56 13.30
CA VAL A 192 -10.07 16.33 13.95
C VAL A 192 -11.59 16.36 14.07
N PHE A 193 -12.18 17.52 14.40
CA PHE A 193 -13.64 17.67 14.48
C PHE A 193 -14.29 17.43 13.11
N VAL A 194 -13.85 18.12 12.06
CA VAL A 194 -14.37 17.97 10.70
C VAL A 194 -14.19 16.53 10.19
N ALA A 195 -13.02 15.93 10.42
CA ALA A 195 -12.75 14.56 10.01
C ALA A 195 -13.63 13.55 10.76
N SER A 196 -13.82 13.71 12.08
CA SER A 196 -14.60 12.79 12.90
C SER A 196 -16.07 12.79 12.49
N PHE A 197 -16.68 13.97 12.37
CA PHE A 197 -18.08 14.06 11.91
C PHE A 197 -18.22 13.61 10.46
N GLY A 198 -17.30 14.03 9.58
CA GLY A 198 -17.25 13.68 8.16
C GLY A 198 -17.26 12.17 7.91
N LEU A 199 -16.30 11.48 8.52
CA LEU A 199 -16.16 10.02 8.41
C LEU A 199 -17.33 9.30 9.08
N TYR A 200 -17.75 9.76 10.26
CA TYR A 200 -18.87 9.15 10.98
C TYR A 200 -20.18 9.22 10.21
N ALA A 201 -20.52 10.37 9.61
CA ALA A 201 -21.76 10.54 8.87
C ALA A 201 -21.87 9.56 7.69
N PHE A 202 -20.77 9.37 6.95
CA PHE A 202 -20.73 8.39 5.87
C PHE A 202 -20.90 6.96 6.39
N ASP A 203 -20.19 6.60 7.46
CA ASP A 203 -20.21 5.24 8.00
C ASP A 203 -21.57 4.87 8.58
N LEU A 204 -22.33 5.85 9.07
CA LEU A 204 -23.73 5.66 9.44
C LEU A 204 -24.61 5.23 8.25
N TYR A 205 -24.37 5.76 7.05
CA TYR A 205 -25.07 5.28 5.85
C TYR A 205 -24.68 3.86 5.48
N VAL A 206 -23.39 3.52 5.60
CA VAL A 206 -22.90 2.16 5.38
C VAL A 206 -23.58 1.19 6.35
N PHE A 207 -23.58 1.51 7.66
CA PHE A 207 -24.25 0.69 8.66
C PHE A 207 -25.75 0.59 8.40
N LEU A 208 -26.41 1.68 8.01
CA LEU A 208 -27.83 1.67 7.70
C LEU A 208 -28.12 0.71 6.53
N PHE A 209 -27.53 0.94 5.37
CA PHE A 209 -27.92 0.21 4.15
C PHE A 209 -27.43 -1.24 4.17
N LEU A 210 -26.19 -1.51 4.59
CA LEU A 210 -25.67 -2.87 4.58
C LEU A 210 -26.35 -3.77 5.62
N THR A 211 -26.67 -3.23 6.80
CA THR A 211 -27.40 -4.03 7.80
C THR A 211 -28.85 -4.26 7.38
N HIS A 212 -29.47 -3.32 6.65
CA HIS A 212 -30.81 -3.53 6.10
C HIS A 212 -30.85 -4.56 4.96
N SER A 213 -29.71 -4.87 4.32
CA SER A 213 -29.61 -6.05 3.45
C SER A 213 -29.98 -7.33 4.21
N ILE A 214 -29.63 -7.42 5.51
CA ILE A 214 -29.94 -8.56 6.38
C ILE A 214 -31.42 -8.59 6.79
N PHE A 215 -32.00 -7.41 7.00
CA PHE A 215 -33.42 -7.25 7.31
C PHE A 215 -34.32 -7.86 6.21
N PHE A 216 -33.93 -7.78 4.94
CA PHE A 216 -34.70 -8.37 3.84
C PHE A 216 -34.81 -9.90 3.94
N TYR A 217 -33.76 -10.59 4.38
CA TYR A 217 -33.83 -12.04 4.63
C TYR A 217 -34.82 -12.37 5.75
N ASP A 218 -34.78 -11.63 6.85
CA ASP A 218 -35.69 -11.85 7.98
C ASP A 218 -37.16 -11.63 7.60
N ILE A 219 -37.44 -10.67 6.71
CA ILE A 219 -38.78 -10.48 6.14
C ILE A 219 -39.14 -11.61 5.19
N PHE A 220 -38.19 -12.08 4.39
CA PHE A 220 -38.39 -13.22 3.50
C PHE A 220 -38.73 -14.50 4.29
N ALA A 221 -38.00 -14.80 5.37
CA ALA A 221 -38.26 -15.94 6.24
C ALA A 221 -39.69 -15.90 6.82
N LEU A 222 -40.14 -14.74 7.31
CA LEU A 222 -41.52 -14.57 7.80
C LEU A 222 -42.57 -14.85 6.72
N LYS A 223 -42.31 -14.45 5.48
CA LYS A 223 -43.22 -14.75 4.37
C LYS A 223 -43.27 -16.24 4.07
N VAL A 224 -42.13 -16.92 4.09
CA VAL A 224 -42.07 -18.38 3.89
C VAL A 224 -42.84 -19.10 4.99
N ASP A 225 -42.73 -18.65 6.25
CA ASP A 225 -43.48 -19.19 7.37
C ASP A 225 -45.00 -19.01 7.19
N ASP A 226 -45.45 -17.81 6.80
CA ASP A 226 -46.87 -17.55 6.56
C ASP A 226 -47.39 -18.38 5.36
N LEU A 227 -46.59 -18.56 4.31
CA LEU A 227 -46.92 -19.44 3.20
C LEU A 227 -47.06 -20.91 3.67
N HIS A 228 -46.15 -21.39 4.52
CA HIS A 228 -46.23 -22.74 5.09
C HIS A 228 -47.48 -22.93 5.94
N GLU A 229 -47.90 -21.91 6.69
CA GLU A 229 -49.13 -21.92 7.51
C GLU A 229 -50.38 -22.03 6.64
N VAL A 230 -50.44 -21.28 5.53
CA VAL A 230 -51.57 -21.31 4.60
C VAL A 230 -51.62 -22.60 3.79
N LEU A 231 -50.46 -23.12 3.35
CA LEU A 231 -50.37 -24.42 2.67
C LEU A 231 -50.85 -25.56 3.59
N ARG A 232 -50.58 -25.50 4.90
CA ARG A 232 -51.10 -26.47 5.88
C ARG A 232 -52.62 -26.43 6.01
N GLN A 233 -53.23 -25.26 5.84
CA GLN A 233 -54.69 -25.07 5.93
C GLN A 233 -55.43 -25.47 4.65
N ASN A 234 -54.72 -25.86 3.57
CA ASN A 234 -55.29 -26.21 2.26
C ASN A 234 -56.13 -25.08 1.62
N ASP A 235 -55.92 -23.84 2.04
CA ASP A 235 -56.60 -22.66 1.49
C ASP A 235 -55.86 -22.16 0.24
N LYS A 236 -56.32 -22.63 -0.93
CA LYS A 236 -55.68 -22.33 -2.22
C LYS A 236 -55.74 -20.85 -2.60
N ASP A 237 -56.80 -20.14 -2.22
CA ASP A 237 -56.98 -18.73 -2.58
C ASP A 237 -56.05 -17.84 -1.75
N ASN A 238 -55.94 -18.10 -0.45
CA ASN A 238 -54.95 -17.41 0.39
C ASN A 238 -53.51 -17.83 0.08
N ALA A 239 -53.27 -19.08 -0.35
CA ALA A 239 -51.93 -19.53 -0.76
C ALA A 239 -51.44 -18.77 -2.00
N CYS A 240 -52.34 -18.52 -2.96
CA CYS A 240 -52.04 -17.72 -4.15
C CYS A 240 -51.70 -16.26 -3.77
N CYS A 241 -52.44 -15.68 -2.81
CA CYS A 241 -52.18 -14.34 -2.30
C CYS A 241 -50.81 -14.24 -1.59
N HIS A 242 -50.47 -15.17 -0.69
CA HIS A 242 -49.18 -15.17 0.01
C HIS A 242 -48.01 -15.49 -0.93
N TRP A 243 -48.22 -16.40 -1.88
CA TRP A 243 -47.26 -16.67 -2.96
C TRP A 243 -47.00 -15.43 -3.81
N SER A 244 -48.03 -14.63 -4.13
CA SER A 244 -47.88 -13.36 -4.86
C SER A 244 -47.02 -12.33 -4.13
N MET A 245 -46.93 -12.40 -2.79
CA MET A 245 -46.04 -11.56 -1.98
C MET A 245 -44.60 -12.06 -1.94
N ILE A 246 -44.38 -13.35 -2.18
CA ILE A 246 -43.06 -14.01 -2.22
C ILE A 246 -42.45 -13.96 -3.62
N LEU A 247 -43.30 -13.91 -4.67
CA LEU A 247 -42.95 -13.95 -6.09
C LEU A 247 -41.67 -13.13 -6.43
N PRO A 248 -40.87 -13.57 -7.43
CA PRO A 248 -39.59 -12.95 -7.77
C PRO A 248 -39.70 -11.45 -7.98
N SER A 249 -40.78 -11.02 -8.64
CA SER A 249 -41.10 -9.62 -8.92
C SER A 249 -41.29 -8.73 -7.68
N GLY A 250 -41.40 -9.28 -6.47
CA GLY A 250 -41.73 -8.52 -5.26
C GLY A 250 -40.66 -8.46 -4.17
N THR A 251 -40.00 -9.56 -3.81
CA THR A 251 -39.07 -9.59 -2.64
C THR A 251 -37.63 -9.88 -3.05
N SER A 252 -37.44 -10.93 -3.85
CA SER A 252 -36.11 -11.34 -4.32
C SER A 252 -35.52 -10.28 -5.27
N THR A 253 -36.30 -9.77 -6.22
CA THR A 253 -35.85 -8.71 -7.13
C THR A 253 -35.56 -7.41 -6.38
N THR A 254 -36.43 -6.98 -5.45
CA THR A 254 -36.20 -5.76 -4.65
C THR A 254 -34.94 -5.86 -3.78
N TRP A 255 -34.67 -7.03 -3.18
CA TRP A 255 -33.44 -7.27 -2.44
C TRP A 255 -32.20 -7.24 -3.37
N SER A 256 -32.30 -7.88 -4.53
CA SER A 256 -31.25 -7.93 -5.55
C SER A 256 -30.90 -6.52 -6.08
N GLU A 257 -31.91 -5.73 -6.43
CA GLU A 257 -31.78 -4.33 -6.86
C GLU A 257 -31.23 -3.42 -5.76
N PHE A 258 -31.67 -3.62 -4.51
CA PHE A 258 -31.15 -2.89 -3.36
C PHE A 258 -29.65 -3.15 -3.17
N ASN A 259 -29.23 -4.41 -3.25
CA ASN A 259 -27.82 -4.79 -3.16
C ASN A 259 -26.98 -4.25 -4.32
N ASP A 260 -27.53 -4.20 -5.54
CA ASP A 260 -26.85 -3.59 -6.69
C ASP A 260 -26.60 -2.10 -6.53
N HIS A 261 -27.61 -1.37 -6.06
CA HIS A 261 -27.45 0.05 -5.75
C HIS A 261 -26.44 0.26 -4.61
N CYS A 262 -26.45 -0.59 -3.57
CA CYS A 262 -25.47 -0.55 -2.49
C CYS A 262 -24.05 -0.80 -3.01
N ASN A 263 -23.85 -1.83 -3.85
CA ASN A 263 -22.56 -2.14 -4.45
C ASN A 263 -22.04 -0.97 -5.30
N LEU A 264 -22.88 -0.34 -6.12
CA LEU A 264 -22.49 0.81 -6.93
C LEU A 264 -22.01 1.99 -6.07
N ILE A 265 -22.76 2.32 -5.02
CA ILE A 265 -22.50 3.48 -4.17
C ILE A 265 -21.25 3.26 -3.29
N PHE A 266 -21.09 2.05 -2.77
CA PHE A 266 -20.07 1.73 -1.77
C PHE A 266 -18.77 1.16 -2.35
N PHE A 267 -18.73 0.82 -3.64
CA PHE A 267 -17.54 0.26 -4.29
C PHE A 267 -16.27 1.10 -4.05
N TRP A 268 -16.29 2.38 -4.42
CA TRP A 268 -15.14 3.28 -4.25
C TRP A 268 -14.86 3.63 -2.78
N PRO A 269 -15.85 4.00 -1.95
CA PRO A 269 -15.61 4.32 -0.55
C PRO A 269 -15.05 3.18 0.29
N ILE A 270 -15.57 1.95 0.14
CA ILE A 270 -15.07 0.78 0.89
C ILE A 270 -13.66 0.42 0.42
N THR A 271 -13.42 0.42 -0.89
CA THR A 271 -12.10 0.14 -1.46
C THR A 271 -11.05 1.14 -0.95
N SER A 272 -11.37 2.44 -0.99
CA SER A 272 -10.52 3.50 -0.45
C SER A 272 -10.27 3.34 1.05
N HIS A 273 -11.31 3.00 1.82
CA HIS A 273 -11.17 2.79 3.26
C HIS A 273 -10.17 1.68 3.58
N ILE A 274 -10.31 0.50 2.97
CA ILE A 274 -9.40 -0.63 3.23
C ILE A 274 -7.96 -0.29 2.82
N LEU A 275 -7.75 0.32 1.65
CA LEU A 275 -6.41 0.70 1.17
C LEU A 275 -5.73 1.73 2.07
N CYS A 276 -6.41 2.84 2.37
CA CYS A 276 -5.84 3.90 3.18
C CYS A 276 -5.66 3.49 4.65
N THR A 277 -6.53 2.62 5.20
CA THR A 277 -6.37 2.09 6.56
C THR A 277 -5.18 1.14 6.63
N THR A 278 -4.99 0.29 5.62
CA THR A 278 -3.81 -0.59 5.51
C THR A 278 -2.51 0.22 5.46
N LEU A 279 -2.46 1.26 4.63
CA LEU A 279 -1.32 2.19 4.55
C LEU A 279 -1.11 2.98 5.85
N GLY A 280 -2.20 3.39 6.52
CA GLY A 280 -2.15 4.06 7.83
C GLY A 280 -1.60 3.17 8.94
N ILE A 281 -2.01 1.90 9.00
CA ILE A 281 -1.47 0.92 9.97
C ILE A 281 0.01 0.64 9.68
N LEU A 282 0.39 0.45 8.41
CA LEU A 282 1.78 0.21 8.04
C LEU A 282 2.68 1.39 8.41
N SER A 283 2.30 2.61 8.05
CA SER A 283 3.06 3.82 8.39
C SER A 283 3.19 4.00 9.90
N THR A 284 2.10 3.82 10.67
CA THR A 284 2.16 3.95 12.14
C THR A 284 2.96 2.85 12.84
N LEU A 285 2.91 1.61 12.37
CA LEU A 285 3.81 0.55 12.87
C LEU A 285 5.28 0.91 12.64
N LEU A 286 5.62 1.36 11.43
CA LEU A 286 6.98 1.77 11.11
C LEU A 286 7.45 2.94 11.98
N ILE A 287 6.58 3.91 12.26
CA ILE A 287 6.89 5.03 13.17
C ILE A 287 7.17 4.50 14.57
N ILE A 288 6.28 3.69 15.16
CA ILE A 288 6.45 3.16 16.53
C ILE A 288 7.80 2.45 16.68
N MET A 289 8.27 1.81 15.62
CA MET A 289 9.53 1.08 15.60
C MET A 289 10.76 1.97 15.39
N LEU A 290 10.62 3.09 14.67
CA LEU A 290 11.72 4.00 14.36
C LEU A 290 11.88 5.11 15.40
N LYS A 291 10.77 5.60 15.95
CA LYS A 291 10.69 6.78 16.80
C LYS A 291 9.60 6.60 17.84
N TYR A 292 9.87 7.07 19.06
CA TYR A 292 8.83 7.14 20.07
C TYR A 292 7.85 8.28 19.74
N TRP A 293 6.77 7.97 19.01
CA TRP A 293 5.64 8.87 18.84
C TRP A 293 4.44 8.36 19.65
N PRO A 294 4.12 8.99 20.80
CA PRO A 294 3.06 8.50 21.68
C PRO A 294 1.66 8.60 21.07
N GLY A 295 1.45 9.46 20.06
CA GLY A 295 0.21 9.55 19.30
C GLY A 295 -0.04 8.35 18.35
N ALA A 296 0.99 7.56 18.04
CA ALA A 296 0.86 6.42 17.14
C ALA A 296 0.04 5.27 17.75
N TYR A 297 0.19 5.00 19.06
CA TYR A 297 -0.50 3.92 19.77
C TYR A 297 -2.04 4.04 19.77
N PRO A 298 -2.64 5.20 20.08
CA PRO A 298 -4.09 5.34 19.96
C PRO A 298 -4.55 5.29 18.50
N TYR A 299 -3.77 5.84 17.57
CA TYR A 299 -4.12 5.84 16.15
C TYR A 299 -4.19 4.43 15.56
N ILE A 300 -3.17 3.60 15.80
CA ILE A 300 -3.14 2.22 15.29
C ILE A 300 -4.30 1.39 15.84
N PHE A 301 -4.65 1.56 17.12
CA PHE A 301 -5.80 0.90 17.74
C PHE A 301 -7.10 1.26 17.01
N VAL A 302 -7.31 2.56 16.75
CA VAL A 302 -8.49 3.05 16.01
C VAL A 302 -8.53 2.49 14.59
N CYS A 303 -7.41 2.46 13.88
CA CYS A 303 -7.34 1.88 12.53
C CYS A 303 -7.71 0.39 12.51
N PHE A 304 -7.24 -0.41 13.47
CA PHE A 304 -7.61 -1.81 13.56
C PHE A 304 -9.09 -2.00 13.86
N VAL A 305 -9.65 -1.22 14.81
CA VAL A 305 -11.09 -1.28 15.10
C VAL A 305 -11.92 -1.03 13.84
N TRP A 306 -11.58 -0.01 13.04
CA TRP A 306 -12.31 0.27 11.80
C TRP A 306 -12.13 -0.80 10.73
N LEU A 307 -10.91 -1.30 10.54
CA LEU A 307 -10.64 -2.40 9.59
C LEU A 307 -11.53 -3.62 9.89
N TYR A 308 -11.57 -4.04 11.17
CA TYR A 308 -12.36 -5.20 11.57
C TYR A 308 -13.87 -4.93 11.57
N MET A 309 -14.32 -3.71 11.88
CA MET A 309 -15.75 -3.37 11.81
C MET A 309 -16.31 -3.48 10.39
N TYR A 310 -15.58 -3.00 9.37
CA TYR A 310 -16.00 -3.13 7.98
C TYR A 310 -16.00 -4.58 7.51
N SER A 311 -14.95 -5.34 7.83
CA SER A 311 -14.87 -6.76 7.49
C SER A 311 -15.89 -7.62 8.21
N PHE A 312 -16.26 -7.28 9.45
CA PHE A 312 -17.34 -7.92 10.17
C PHE A 312 -18.69 -7.69 9.48
N LEU A 313 -18.96 -6.44 9.09
CA LEU A 313 -20.19 -6.10 8.38
C LEU A 313 -20.28 -6.83 7.03
N GLY A 314 -19.18 -6.91 6.28
CA GLY A 314 -19.12 -7.66 5.03
C GLY A 314 -19.38 -9.15 5.21
N THR A 315 -18.75 -9.81 6.20
CA THR A 315 -19.03 -11.21 6.52
C THR A 315 -20.47 -11.45 6.98
N ARG A 316 -21.10 -10.49 7.67
CA ARG A 316 -22.53 -10.60 8.00
C ARG A 316 -23.42 -10.57 6.77
N VAL A 317 -23.07 -9.80 5.74
CA VAL A 317 -23.77 -9.79 4.45
C VAL A 317 -23.56 -11.11 3.70
N GLU A 318 -22.33 -11.67 3.71
CA GLU A 318 -22.04 -13.00 3.14
C GLU A 318 -22.93 -14.08 3.78
N ILE A 319 -22.93 -14.17 5.11
CA ILE A 319 -23.75 -15.15 5.86
C ILE A 319 -25.24 -14.97 5.55
N CYS A 320 -25.72 -13.73 5.48
CA CYS A 320 -27.12 -13.47 5.16
C CYS A 320 -27.48 -13.96 3.75
N ASN A 321 -26.58 -13.83 2.80
CA ASN A 321 -26.83 -14.27 1.45
C ASN A 321 -26.88 -15.80 1.35
N ASP A 322 -26.01 -16.51 2.09
CA ASP A 322 -26.08 -17.96 2.22
C ASP A 322 -27.41 -18.39 2.87
N GLN A 323 -27.81 -17.70 3.95
CA GLN A 323 -29.10 -17.92 4.61
C GLN A 323 -30.30 -17.68 3.67
N PHE A 324 -30.22 -16.69 2.79
CA PHE A 324 -31.27 -16.41 1.81
C PHE A 324 -31.40 -17.56 0.80
N CYS A 325 -30.28 -18.12 0.33
CA CYS A 325 -30.26 -19.31 -0.51
C CYS A 325 -30.88 -20.53 0.21
N ASP A 326 -30.47 -20.78 1.45
CA ASP A 326 -31.01 -21.86 2.29
C ASP A 326 -32.51 -21.68 2.56
N GLY A 327 -32.96 -20.44 2.78
CA GLY A 327 -34.38 -20.13 2.98
C GLY A 327 -35.23 -20.37 1.72
N ILE A 328 -34.68 -20.19 0.52
CA ILE A 328 -35.38 -20.56 -0.73
C ILE A 328 -35.49 -22.08 -0.84
N TYR A 329 -34.46 -22.83 -0.43
CA TYR A 329 -34.50 -24.29 -0.39
C TYR A 329 -35.56 -24.84 0.58
N ASP A 330 -35.81 -24.16 1.69
CA ASP A 330 -36.79 -24.58 2.71
C ASP A 330 -38.26 -24.33 2.33
N ILE A 331 -38.52 -23.63 1.22
CA ILE A 331 -39.88 -23.51 0.67
C ILE A 331 -40.36 -24.92 0.29
N LYS A 332 -41.57 -25.31 0.73
CA LYS A 332 -42.24 -26.56 0.32
C LYS A 332 -42.68 -26.50 -1.14
N TRP A 333 -41.72 -26.47 -2.05
CA TRP A 333 -41.92 -26.26 -3.47
C TRP A 333 -42.77 -27.37 -4.10
N TYR A 334 -42.73 -28.59 -3.55
CA TYR A 334 -43.52 -29.74 -4.03
C TYR A 334 -45.03 -29.58 -3.82
N ASP A 335 -45.46 -28.74 -2.86
CA ASP A 335 -46.88 -28.45 -2.60
C ASP A 335 -47.43 -27.31 -3.47
N LEU A 336 -46.56 -26.65 -4.26
CA LEU A 336 -46.92 -25.53 -5.13
C LEU A 336 -47.24 -26.00 -6.56
N ASP A 337 -48.06 -25.23 -7.28
CA ASP A 337 -48.35 -25.48 -8.70
C ASP A 337 -47.08 -25.50 -9.57
N LEU A 338 -47.13 -26.22 -10.70
CA LEU A 338 -46.01 -26.35 -11.65
C LEU A 338 -45.43 -25.00 -12.13
N LYS A 339 -46.27 -23.97 -12.25
CA LYS A 339 -45.83 -22.60 -12.59
C LYS A 339 -44.98 -21.99 -11.46
N ASN A 340 -45.39 -22.21 -10.22
CA ASN A 340 -44.75 -21.69 -9.02
C ASN A 340 -43.45 -22.46 -8.71
N GLN A 341 -43.42 -23.78 -8.96
CA GLN A 341 -42.19 -24.59 -8.89
C GLN A 341 -41.08 -24.07 -9.83
N LYS A 342 -41.41 -23.76 -11.08
CA LYS A 342 -40.46 -23.15 -12.02
C LYS A 342 -39.94 -21.79 -11.52
N THR A 343 -40.78 -21.07 -10.79
CA THR A 343 -40.45 -19.77 -10.22
C THR A 343 -39.47 -19.89 -9.05
N VAL A 344 -39.64 -20.88 -8.16
CA VAL A 344 -38.66 -21.22 -7.11
C VAL A 344 -37.31 -21.58 -7.72
N CYS A 345 -37.30 -22.39 -8.80
CA CYS A 345 -36.07 -22.76 -9.49
C CYS A 345 -35.31 -21.53 -10.02
N LEU A 346 -36.03 -20.54 -10.56
CA LEU A 346 -35.44 -19.28 -11.02
C LEU A 346 -34.87 -18.46 -9.85
N MET A 347 -35.60 -18.35 -8.72
CA MET A 347 -35.10 -17.68 -7.51
C MET A 347 -33.83 -18.33 -6.98
N LEU A 348 -33.80 -19.66 -6.96
CA LEU A 348 -32.65 -20.43 -6.52
C LEU A 348 -31.42 -20.14 -7.39
N THR A 349 -31.61 -20.15 -8.71
CA THR A 349 -30.56 -19.85 -9.69
C THR A 349 -29.98 -18.45 -9.49
N GLU A 350 -30.83 -17.46 -9.25
CA GLU A 350 -30.41 -16.08 -8.96
C GLU A 350 -29.70 -15.96 -7.60
N SER A 351 -30.17 -16.67 -6.57
CA SER A 351 -29.58 -16.62 -5.22
C SER A 351 -28.20 -17.29 -5.11
N GLN A 352 -27.91 -18.25 -5.98
CA GLN A 352 -26.61 -18.92 -6.07
C GLN A 352 -25.50 -18.03 -6.64
N VAL A 353 -25.84 -16.86 -7.21
CA VAL A 353 -24.88 -15.84 -7.62
C VAL A 353 -24.83 -14.75 -6.54
N PRO A 354 -23.99 -14.93 -5.50
CA PRO A 354 -23.98 -14.04 -4.35
C PRO A 354 -23.55 -12.62 -4.77
N ARG A 355 -24.38 -11.62 -4.48
CA ARG A 355 -24.01 -10.21 -4.68
C ARG A 355 -23.11 -9.73 -3.55
N ILE A 356 -21.86 -10.19 -3.56
CA ILE A 356 -20.87 -9.86 -2.51
C ILE A 356 -20.28 -8.48 -2.75
N ILE A 357 -20.09 -7.73 -1.67
CA ILE A 357 -19.37 -6.46 -1.69
C ILE A 357 -17.89 -6.79 -1.89
N THR A 358 -17.31 -6.34 -3.00
CA THR A 358 -15.91 -6.61 -3.33
C THR A 358 -15.02 -5.41 -3.06
N ILE A 359 -13.79 -5.69 -2.63
CA ILE A 359 -12.71 -4.71 -2.53
C ILE A 359 -12.02 -4.65 -3.89
N ALA A 360 -12.10 -3.49 -4.55
CA ALA A 360 -11.54 -3.24 -5.88
C ALA A 360 -11.94 -4.27 -6.96
N GLY A 361 -13.05 -5.00 -6.78
CA GLY A 361 -13.48 -6.07 -7.69
C GLY A 361 -12.66 -7.36 -7.64
N VAL A 362 -11.75 -7.51 -6.67
CA VAL A 362 -10.82 -8.66 -6.59
C VAL A 362 -11.19 -9.64 -5.47
N GLU A 363 -11.33 -9.15 -4.24
CA GLU A 363 -11.54 -9.98 -3.06
C GLU A 363 -12.80 -9.53 -2.30
N PRO A 364 -13.64 -10.43 -1.78
CA PRO A 364 -14.82 -10.03 -1.02
C PRO A 364 -14.43 -9.35 0.29
N LEU A 365 -15.26 -8.39 0.72
CA LEU A 365 -15.12 -7.75 2.03
C LEU A 365 -15.46 -8.74 3.14
N SER A 366 -14.46 -9.45 3.65
CA SER A 366 -14.64 -10.49 4.66
C SER A 366 -13.64 -10.39 5.81
N MET A 367 -13.95 -11.06 6.93
CA MET A 367 -13.01 -11.25 8.04
C MET A 367 -11.75 -12.01 7.61
N ASN A 368 -11.86 -12.91 6.63
CA ASN A 368 -10.71 -13.63 6.07
C ASN A 368 -9.74 -12.66 5.38
N THR A 369 -10.26 -11.70 4.64
CA THR A 369 -9.46 -10.68 3.97
C THR A 369 -8.79 -9.74 4.97
N ALA A 370 -9.49 -9.30 6.03
CA ALA A 370 -8.85 -8.55 7.12
C ALA A 370 -7.70 -9.31 7.78
N LEU A 371 -7.87 -10.61 8.06
CA LEU A 371 -6.81 -11.45 8.62
C LEU A 371 -5.61 -11.59 7.68
N LYS A 372 -5.84 -11.73 6.36
CA LYS A 372 -4.76 -11.73 5.35
C LYS A 372 -4.00 -10.40 5.36
N ILE A 373 -4.71 -9.27 5.39
CA ILE A 373 -4.11 -7.94 5.47
C ILE A 373 -3.28 -7.80 6.75
N THR A 374 -3.83 -8.14 7.92
CA THR A 374 -3.11 -8.07 9.20
C THR A 374 -1.87 -8.96 9.22
N ARG A 375 -1.94 -10.19 8.67
CA ARG A 375 -0.76 -11.07 8.54
C ARG A 375 0.31 -10.47 7.63
N SER A 376 -0.09 -9.84 6.52
CA SER A 376 0.84 -9.16 5.61
C SER A 376 1.53 -7.98 6.29
N ILE A 377 0.76 -7.12 6.98
CA ILE A 377 1.27 -6.00 7.77
C ILE A 377 2.25 -6.50 8.84
N TYR A 378 1.88 -7.54 9.60
CA TYR A 378 2.76 -8.13 10.61
C TYR A 378 4.05 -8.68 9.99
N SER A 379 3.97 -9.35 8.84
CA SER A 379 5.14 -9.90 8.15
C SER A 379 6.08 -8.80 7.68
N LEU A 380 5.55 -7.71 7.11
CA LEU A 380 6.31 -6.52 6.71
C LEU A 380 6.93 -5.81 7.92
N ALA A 381 6.17 -5.64 9.00
CA ALA A 381 6.65 -5.02 10.23
C ALA A 381 7.74 -5.87 10.90
N MET A 382 7.59 -7.19 10.96
CA MET A 382 8.61 -8.11 11.48
C MET A 382 9.86 -8.11 10.60
N MET A 383 9.70 -8.15 9.27
CA MET A 383 10.82 -8.03 8.34
C MET A 383 11.59 -6.72 8.57
N TRP A 384 10.88 -5.61 8.77
CA TRP A 384 11.49 -4.32 9.11
C TRP A 384 12.17 -4.33 10.49
N SER A 385 11.51 -4.88 11.51
CA SER A 385 12.04 -5.04 12.87
C SER A 385 13.35 -5.79 12.87
N GLU A 386 13.36 -6.89 12.14
CA GLU A 386 14.53 -7.71 11.97
C GLU A 386 15.62 -6.96 11.23
N MET A 387 15.29 -6.19 10.18
CA MET A 387 16.26 -5.41 9.39
C MET A 387 16.92 -4.25 10.18
N PHE A 388 16.33 -3.77 11.27
CA PHE A 388 16.84 -2.64 12.05
C PHE A 388 17.26 -2.97 13.49
N SER A 389 17.03 -4.19 13.97
CA SER A 389 17.53 -4.61 15.29
C SER A 389 19.07 -4.52 15.34
N PRO A 390 19.67 -4.01 16.44
CA PRO A 390 21.11 -4.00 16.62
C PRO A 390 21.59 -5.44 16.80
N LYS A 391 21.89 -6.09 15.68
CA LYS A 391 22.42 -7.44 15.63
C LYS A 391 23.92 -7.42 15.40
N GLN A 392 24.51 -8.59 15.62
CA GLN A 392 25.88 -8.88 15.22
C GLN A 392 26.11 -8.52 13.74
N PRO A 393 27.27 -7.95 13.37
CA PRO A 393 27.54 -7.52 12.01
C PRO A 393 27.38 -8.62 10.95
N SER A 394 27.70 -9.88 11.27
CA SER A 394 27.44 -11.02 10.37
C SER A 394 25.94 -11.25 10.14
N GLU A 395 25.12 -11.14 11.18
CA GLU A 395 23.66 -11.30 11.08
C GLU A 395 23.01 -10.16 10.26
N ASN A 396 23.45 -8.91 10.46
CA ASN A 396 22.98 -7.76 9.67
C ASN A 396 23.29 -7.94 8.18
N HIS A 397 24.47 -8.45 7.87
CA HIS A 397 24.87 -8.74 6.50
C HIS A 397 24.02 -9.86 5.89
N ALA A 398 23.80 -10.95 6.64
CA ALA A 398 22.92 -12.04 6.23
C ALA A 398 21.49 -11.58 5.97
N GLN A 399 20.98 -10.63 6.75
CA GLN A 399 19.66 -10.03 6.54
C GLN A 399 19.58 -9.18 5.28
N LEU A 400 20.61 -8.39 5.01
CA LEU A 400 20.69 -7.62 3.76
C LEU A 400 20.60 -8.56 2.56
N ILE A 401 21.34 -9.67 2.60
CA ILE A 401 21.26 -10.72 1.56
C ILE A 401 19.85 -11.32 1.50
N LYS A 402 19.18 -11.59 2.63
CA LYS A 402 17.80 -12.11 2.61
C LYS A 402 16.82 -11.19 1.86
N VAL A 403 16.93 -9.87 2.05
CA VAL A 403 16.10 -8.89 1.32
C VAL A 403 16.36 -8.96 -0.18
N LEU A 404 17.64 -9.00 -0.58
CA LEU A 404 18.01 -9.12 -1.99
C LEU A 404 17.54 -10.44 -2.61
N ARG A 405 17.64 -11.54 -1.85
CA ARG A 405 17.11 -12.86 -2.24
C ARG A 405 15.60 -12.83 -2.40
N PHE A 406 14.86 -12.15 -1.52
CA PHE A 406 13.42 -11.99 -1.66
C PHE A 406 13.06 -11.30 -2.98
N CYS A 407 13.74 -10.21 -3.32
CA CYS A 407 13.54 -9.51 -4.60
C CYS A 407 13.88 -10.40 -5.81
N ALA A 408 15.00 -11.14 -5.75
CA ALA A 408 15.40 -12.06 -6.80
C ALA A 408 14.43 -13.25 -6.95
N ARG A 409 13.83 -13.71 -5.85
CA ARG A 409 12.84 -14.80 -5.82
C ARG A 409 11.53 -14.45 -6.52
N GLN A 410 11.11 -13.18 -6.47
CA GLN A 410 9.92 -12.72 -7.21
C GLN A 410 10.04 -12.94 -8.73
N ILE A 411 11.28 -13.03 -9.22
CA ILE A 411 11.59 -13.22 -10.65
C ILE A 411 11.99 -14.68 -10.94
N GLY A 412 12.07 -15.49 -9.89
CA GLY A 412 12.47 -16.89 -9.98
C GLY A 412 13.98 -17.12 -10.07
N CYS A 413 14.80 -16.10 -9.80
CA CYS A 413 16.26 -16.12 -9.96
C CYS A 413 17.01 -16.05 -8.61
N ASP A 414 16.66 -16.91 -7.63
CA ASP A 414 17.39 -17.00 -6.35
C ASP A 414 18.64 -17.89 -6.50
N VAL A 415 19.71 -17.31 -7.05
CA VAL A 415 20.97 -18.01 -7.35
C VAL A 415 21.79 -18.38 -6.10
N LEU A 416 21.41 -17.85 -4.93
CA LEU A 416 22.08 -18.16 -3.66
C LEU A 416 21.54 -19.44 -2.99
N GLU A 417 20.62 -20.16 -3.63
CA GLU A 417 20.17 -21.48 -3.20
C GLU A 417 21.10 -22.57 -3.75
N GLU A 418 21.58 -23.47 -2.87
CA GLU A 418 22.59 -24.49 -3.19
C GLU A 418 22.19 -25.42 -4.35
N ASN A 419 20.88 -25.64 -4.52
CA ASN A 419 20.29 -26.41 -5.61
C ASN A 419 19.48 -25.53 -6.57
N PHE A 420 20.05 -24.41 -7.01
CA PHE A 420 19.39 -23.54 -7.98
C PHE A 420 18.97 -24.32 -9.24
N LYS A 421 17.67 -24.36 -9.49
CA LYS A 421 17.05 -25.01 -10.66
C LYS A 421 16.16 -24.03 -11.39
N PHE A 422 15.97 -24.28 -12.67
CA PHE A 422 15.07 -23.49 -13.51
C PHE A 422 13.62 -23.59 -12.98
N ASN A 423 13.10 -22.47 -12.45
CA ASN A 423 11.78 -22.40 -11.85
C ASN A 423 10.70 -21.98 -12.87
N ARG A 424 9.45 -22.37 -12.62
CA ARG A 424 8.28 -21.98 -13.47
C ARG A 424 8.12 -20.46 -13.58
N THR A 425 8.42 -19.73 -12.51
CA THR A 425 8.39 -18.27 -12.46
C THR A 425 9.43 -17.65 -13.40
N MET A 426 10.65 -18.20 -13.43
CA MET A 426 11.70 -17.74 -14.34
C MET A 426 11.35 -18.01 -15.81
N GLY A 427 10.74 -19.16 -16.09
CA GLY A 427 10.17 -19.46 -17.40
C GLY A 427 9.11 -18.45 -17.84
N ALA A 428 8.19 -18.08 -16.94
CA ALA A 428 7.17 -17.07 -17.21
C ALA A 428 7.78 -15.68 -17.49
N VAL A 429 8.80 -15.27 -16.74
CA VAL A 429 9.52 -14.00 -16.96
C VAL A 429 10.23 -13.99 -18.31
N LEU A 430 10.90 -15.08 -18.69
CA LEU A 430 11.56 -15.18 -20.00
C LEU A 430 10.55 -15.13 -21.16
N ILE A 431 9.41 -15.80 -21.02
CA ILE A 431 8.31 -15.71 -22.00
C ILE A 431 7.80 -14.27 -22.08
N ALA A 432 7.62 -13.58 -20.96
CA ALA A 432 7.18 -12.19 -20.92
C ALA A 432 8.19 -11.24 -21.60
N ILE A 433 9.49 -11.46 -21.41
CA ILE A 433 10.55 -10.69 -22.09
C ILE A 433 10.52 -10.94 -23.61
N ILE A 434 10.41 -12.21 -24.04
CA ILE A 434 10.32 -12.55 -25.47
C ILE A 434 9.06 -11.92 -26.08
N TRP A 435 7.93 -12.01 -25.38
CA TRP A 435 6.67 -11.40 -25.82
C TRP A 435 6.78 -9.87 -25.92
N TYR A 436 7.47 -9.22 -24.98
CA TYR A 436 7.75 -7.80 -25.02
C TYR A 436 8.57 -7.40 -26.27
N TYR A 437 9.62 -8.16 -26.62
CA TYR A 437 10.38 -7.92 -27.86
C TYR A 437 9.52 -8.09 -29.11
N LEU A 438 8.67 -9.12 -29.16
CA LEU A 438 7.74 -9.33 -30.28
C LEU A 438 6.77 -8.16 -30.45
N CYS A 439 6.21 -7.66 -29.35
CA CYS A 439 5.34 -6.48 -29.36
C CYS A 439 6.09 -5.21 -29.81
N SER A 440 7.35 -5.06 -29.40
CA SER A 440 8.19 -3.93 -29.81
C SER A 440 8.46 -3.94 -31.33
N VAL A 441 8.79 -5.11 -31.88
CA VAL A 441 9.02 -5.29 -33.33
C VAL A 441 7.72 -5.07 -34.11
N TYR A 442 6.59 -5.57 -33.59
CA TYR A 442 5.27 -5.34 -34.20
C TYR A 442 4.92 -3.85 -34.26
N GLN A 443 5.13 -3.12 -33.16
CA GLN A 443 4.85 -1.67 -33.09
C GLN A 443 5.67 -0.90 -34.12
N ILE A 444 6.97 -1.20 -34.23
CA ILE A 444 7.83 -0.60 -35.25
C ILE A 444 7.32 -0.98 -36.64
N ALA A 445 7.06 -2.26 -36.91
CA ALA A 445 6.63 -2.70 -38.24
C ALA A 445 5.30 -2.06 -38.69
N LYS A 446 4.39 -1.76 -37.77
CA LYS A 446 3.08 -1.19 -38.05
C LYS A 446 3.13 0.31 -38.32
N ASP A 447 3.78 1.09 -37.45
CA ASP A 447 3.65 2.55 -37.45
C ASP A 447 4.91 3.28 -37.96
N PHE A 448 5.99 2.55 -38.30
CA PHE A 448 7.23 3.13 -38.85
C PHE A 448 7.03 3.85 -40.19
N ALA A 449 6.10 3.38 -41.02
CA ALA A 449 5.81 4.03 -42.30
C ALA A 449 5.11 5.39 -42.15
N THR A 450 4.44 5.62 -41.02
CA THR A 450 3.72 6.87 -40.72
C THR A 450 4.58 7.89 -39.99
N ASP A 451 5.40 7.45 -39.02
CA ASP A 451 6.26 8.32 -38.24
C ASP A 451 7.53 7.58 -37.82
N TRP A 452 8.68 8.11 -38.25
CA TRP A 452 9.99 7.52 -37.94
C TRP A 452 10.37 7.73 -36.47
N THR A 453 9.79 8.73 -35.79
CA THR A 453 10.11 9.05 -34.39
C THR A 453 9.66 7.93 -33.43
N ILE A 454 8.65 7.15 -33.82
CA ILE A 454 8.17 5.96 -33.09
C ILE A 454 9.31 4.94 -32.90
N LEU A 455 10.26 4.87 -33.85
CA LEU A 455 11.44 4.02 -33.69
C LEU A 455 12.26 4.43 -32.46
N LEU A 456 12.52 5.73 -32.29
CA LEU A 456 13.28 6.25 -31.15
C LEU A 456 12.52 6.04 -29.83
N ASP A 457 11.21 6.27 -29.85
CA ASP A 457 10.34 6.10 -28.69
C ASP A 457 10.28 4.64 -28.21
N VAL A 458 10.24 3.67 -29.13
CA VAL A 458 10.26 2.24 -28.81
C VAL A 458 11.66 1.75 -28.43
N CYS A 459 12.72 2.28 -29.06
CA CYS A 459 14.10 1.89 -28.76
C CYS A 459 14.52 2.23 -27.32
N SER A 460 14.02 3.34 -26.76
CA SER A 460 14.31 3.75 -25.39
C SER A 460 13.97 2.68 -24.33
N PRO A 461 12.71 2.22 -24.18
CA PRO A 461 12.36 1.19 -23.20
C PRO A 461 12.88 -0.21 -23.58
N VAL A 462 13.07 -0.50 -24.87
CA VAL A 462 13.72 -1.75 -25.33
C VAL A 462 15.17 -1.84 -24.84
N SER A 463 15.90 -0.71 -24.80
CA SER A 463 17.27 -0.68 -24.28
C SER A 463 17.33 -1.10 -22.80
N CYS A 464 16.38 -0.63 -21.97
CA CYS A 464 16.27 -0.98 -20.56
C CYS A 464 15.97 -2.47 -20.37
N THR A 465 15.04 -3.02 -21.15
CA THR A 465 14.72 -4.45 -21.15
C THR A 465 15.92 -5.30 -21.56
N THR A 466 16.69 -4.83 -22.53
CA THR A 466 17.92 -5.50 -22.98
C THR A 466 18.99 -5.53 -21.89
N GLN A 467 19.15 -4.46 -21.12
CA GLN A 467 20.03 -4.47 -19.95
C GLN A 467 19.58 -5.51 -18.91
N GLY A 468 18.28 -5.60 -18.64
CA GLY A 468 17.71 -6.60 -17.74
C GLY A 468 17.97 -8.03 -18.23
N LEU A 469 17.77 -8.30 -19.52
CA LEU A 469 18.03 -9.60 -20.13
C LEU A 469 19.52 -10.00 -20.03
N VAL A 470 20.44 -9.09 -20.34
CA VAL A 470 21.88 -9.37 -20.27
C VAL A 470 22.32 -9.68 -18.85
N LYS A 471 21.82 -8.94 -17.85
CA LYS A 471 22.09 -9.21 -16.42
C LYS A 471 21.52 -10.57 -16.00
N LEU A 472 20.30 -10.89 -16.42
CA LEU A 472 19.68 -12.19 -16.15
C LEU A 472 20.49 -13.34 -16.75
N ILE A 473 20.92 -13.23 -18.01
CA ILE A 473 21.76 -14.23 -18.68
C ILE A 473 23.11 -14.38 -17.94
N SER A 474 23.74 -13.28 -17.56
CA SER A 474 25.02 -13.30 -16.82
C SER A 474 24.91 -14.09 -15.51
N VAL A 475 23.83 -13.87 -14.76
CA VAL A 475 23.55 -14.58 -13.51
C VAL A 475 23.29 -16.08 -13.75
N LEU A 476 22.62 -16.43 -14.86
CA LEU A 476 22.35 -17.83 -15.23
C LEU A 476 23.55 -18.59 -15.79
N LEU A 477 24.51 -17.89 -16.41
CA LEU A 477 25.74 -18.51 -16.92
C LEU A 477 26.73 -18.84 -15.80
N TYR A 478 26.76 -18.03 -14.73
CA TYR A 478 27.75 -18.17 -13.66
C TYR A 478 27.16 -18.34 -12.25
N PRO A 479 26.12 -19.19 -12.03
CA PRO A 479 25.43 -19.26 -10.74
C PRO A 479 26.34 -19.71 -9.60
N LYS A 480 27.25 -20.66 -9.88
CA LYS A 480 28.22 -21.16 -8.90
C LYS A 480 29.18 -20.07 -8.40
N LEU A 481 29.56 -19.12 -9.27
CA LEU A 481 30.47 -18.04 -8.93
C LEU A 481 29.81 -17.06 -7.94
N TYR A 482 28.55 -16.69 -8.21
CA TYR A 482 27.77 -15.84 -7.30
C TYR A 482 27.57 -16.49 -5.92
N TYR A 483 27.29 -17.80 -5.90
CA TYR A 483 27.17 -18.57 -4.66
C TYR A 483 28.49 -18.61 -3.87
N GLN A 484 29.61 -18.92 -4.55
CA GLN A 484 30.94 -18.94 -3.92
C GLN A 484 31.31 -17.58 -3.33
N LEU A 485 31.14 -16.50 -4.10
CA LEU A 485 31.42 -15.14 -3.63
C LEU A 485 30.59 -14.77 -2.39
N ALA A 486 29.30 -15.14 -2.36
CA ALA A 486 28.45 -14.90 -1.19
C ALA A 486 28.90 -15.73 0.03
N GLY A 487 29.36 -16.97 -0.19
CA GLY A 487 29.94 -17.82 0.85
C GLY A 487 31.22 -17.24 1.45
N GLU A 488 32.17 -16.83 0.61
CA GLU A 488 33.44 -16.21 1.02
C GLU A 488 33.22 -14.92 1.83
N ILE A 489 32.25 -14.09 1.42
CA ILE A 489 31.89 -12.89 2.17
C ILE A 489 31.31 -13.25 3.54
N LYS A 490 30.43 -14.25 3.61
CA LYS A 490 29.85 -14.69 4.89
C LYS A 490 30.94 -15.20 5.85
N GLU A 491 31.83 -16.06 5.37
CA GLU A 491 32.95 -16.58 6.17
C GLU A 491 33.87 -15.45 6.65
N THR A 492 34.12 -14.46 5.80
CA THR A 492 34.89 -13.27 6.14
C THR A 492 34.24 -12.50 7.29
N TYR A 493 32.93 -12.25 7.22
CA TYR A 493 32.21 -11.54 8.27
C TYR A 493 32.27 -12.30 9.60
N GLU A 494 32.04 -13.62 9.59
CA GLU A 494 32.09 -14.46 10.80
C GLU A 494 33.51 -14.54 11.40
N LYS A 495 34.55 -14.54 10.56
CA LYS A 495 35.95 -14.58 11.00
C LYS A 495 36.35 -13.28 11.70
N TYR A 496 36.15 -12.14 11.05
CA TYR A 496 36.60 -10.84 11.59
C TYR A 496 35.72 -10.33 12.73
N GLU A 497 34.48 -10.80 12.83
CA GLU A 497 33.65 -10.54 14.00
C GLU A 497 34.25 -11.14 15.29
N LYS A 498 34.95 -12.28 15.21
CA LYS A 498 35.58 -12.93 16.36
C LYS A 498 36.94 -12.32 16.76
N MET A 499 37.56 -11.51 15.91
CA MET A 499 38.95 -11.05 16.07
C MET A 499 39.12 -9.77 16.92
N GLY A 500 38.07 -9.00 17.20
CA GLY A 500 38.17 -7.84 18.10
C GLY A 500 37.11 -6.75 17.88
N THR A 501 37.10 -5.73 18.75
CA THR A 501 36.14 -4.61 18.69
C THR A 501 36.40 -3.68 17.50
N LYS A 502 37.67 -3.37 17.20
CA LYS A 502 38.06 -2.53 16.04
C LYS A 502 37.52 -3.10 14.71
N TYR A 503 37.60 -4.42 14.52
CA TYR A 503 37.04 -5.10 13.34
C TYR A 503 35.51 -5.03 13.31
N LYS A 504 34.83 -5.24 14.45
CA LYS A 504 33.37 -5.10 14.53
C LYS A 504 32.88 -3.72 14.11
N ASP A 505 33.61 -2.66 14.48
CA ASP A 505 33.28 -1.29 14.08
C ASP A 505 33.41 -1.08 12.56
N ILE A 506 34.45 -1.63 11.93
CA ILE A 506 34.60 -1.63 10.47
C ILE A 506 33.42 -2.36 9.80
N LEU A 507 33.07 -3.55 10.28
CA LEU A 507 31.95 -4.32 9.75
C LEU A 507 30.62 -3.56 9.92
N HIS A 508 30.40 -2.88 11.05
CA HIS A 508 29.19 -2.06 11.27
C HIS A 508 29.14 -0.85 10.33
N ARG A 509 30.26 -0.15 10.13
CA ARG A 509 30.34 0.98 9.19
C ARG A 509 29.97 0.55 7.78
N TRP A 510 30.53 -0.57 7.31
CA TRP A 510 30.23 -1.08 5.97
C TRP A 510 28.80 -1.59 5.84
N ASN A 511 28.28 -2.36 6.78
CA ASN A 511 26.86 -2.75 6.76
C ASN A 511 25.91 -1.54 6.70
N LYS A 512 26.23 -0.46 7.44
CA LYS A 512 25.46 0.79 7.38
C LYS A 512 25.57 1.47 6.02
N ALA A 513 26.77 1.52 5.43
CA ALA A 513 26.98 2.05 4.09
C ALA A 513 26.21 1.23 3.03
N MET A 514 26.29 -0.09 3.08
CA MET A 514 25.56 -1.00 2.19
C MET A 514 24.06 -0.83 2.26
N LYS A 515 23.52 -0.76 3.48
CA LYS A 515 22.09 -0.52 3.71
C LYS A 515 21.66 0.82 3.11
N LYS A 516 22.45 1.88 3.30
CA LYS A 516 22.16 3.20 2.71
C LYS A 516 22.14 3.14 1.18
N ILE A 517 23.12 2.47 0.56
CA ILE A 517 23.21 2.33 -0.91
C ILE A 517 21.99 1.57 -1.45
N ILE A 518 21.64 0.43 -0.86
CA ILE A 518 20.50 -0.39 -1.31
C ILE A 518 19.17 0.33 -1.11
N VAL A 519 18.97 1.01 0.03
CA VAL A 519 17.76 1.80 0.28
C VAL A 519 17.66 2.99 -0.69
N PHE A 520 18.78 3.68 -0.95
CA PHE A 520 18.83 4.74 -1.95
C PHE A 520 18.44 4.23 -3.34
N LEU A 521 19.02 3.10 -3.76
CA LEU A 521 18.70 2.46 -5.04
C LEU A 521 17.21 2.07 -5.12
N ALA A 522 16.66 1.50 -4.06
CA ALA A 522 15.23 1.13 -3.99
C ALA A 522 14.31 2.35 -4.14
N MET A 523 14.65 3.47 -3.51
CA MET A 523 13.89 4.72 -3.64
C MET A 523 13.93 5.26 -5.06
N VAL A 524 15.07 5.19 -5.75
CA VAL A 524 15.21 5.64 -7.14
C VAL A 524 14.33 4.80 -8.08
N TYR A 525 14.34 3.47 -7.95
CA TYR A 525 13.48 2.60 -8.76
C TYR A 525 11.99 2.81 -8.46
N LEU A 526 11.62 2.95 -7.19
CA LEU A 526 10.23 3.21 -6.79
C LEU A 526 9.73 4.55 -7.33
N LEU A 527 10.53 5.61 -7.20
CA LEU A 527 10.21 6.93 -7.75
C LEU A 527 10.03 6.86 -9.27
N THR A 528 10.92 6.15 -9.97
CA THR A 528 10.84 5.99 -11.43
C THR A 528 9.56 5.26 -11.84
N ALA A 529 9.19 4.17 -11.15
CA ALA A 529 7.97 3.43 -11.43
C ALA A 529 6.71 4.29 -11.18
N VAL A 530 6.67 5.05 -10.08
CA VAL A 530 5.54 5.96 -9.77
C VAL A 530 5.43 7.06 -10.83
N LEU A 531 6.55 7.68 -11.22
CA LEU A 531 6.56 8.70 -12.25
C LEU A 531 6.04 8.15 -13.58
N MET A 532 6.53 6.98 -14.02
CA MET A 532 6.09 6.33 -15.26
C MET A 532 4.59 5.98 -15.25
N LEU A 533 4.02 5.58 -14.11
CA LEU A 533 2.58 5.28 -14.01
C LEU A 533 1.72 6.55 -13.90
N SER A 534 2.25 7.61 -13.30
CA SER A 534 1.52 8.86 -13.07
C SER A 534 1.42 9.74 -14.31
N THR A 535 2.42 9.73 -15.20
CA THR A 535 2.46 10.63 -16.36
C THR A 535 1.33 10.37 -17.38
N PRO A 536 0.97 9.14 -17.76
CA PRO A 536 -0.13 8.91 -18.70
C PRO A 536 -1.48 9.17 -18.05
N LEU A 537 -1.62 8.91 -16.74
CA LEU A 537 -2.81 9.22 -15.97
C LEU A 537 -3.03 10.74 -15.88
N ALA A 538 -1.98 11.51 -15.63
CA ALA A 538 -2.03 12.97 -15.63
C ALA A 538 -2.39 13.52 -17.01
N LEU A 539 -1.77 13.03 -18.08
CA LEU A 539 -2.09 13.45 -19.45
C LEU A 539 -3.54 13.13 -19.83
N TYR A 540 -4.05 11.98 -19.41
CA TYR A 540 -5.46 11.62 -19.62
C TYR A 540 -6.42 12.57 -18.89
N ILE A 541 -6.12 12.94 -17.64
CA ILE A 541 -6.96 13.85 -16.85
C ILE A 541 -6.93 15.28 -17.42
N PHE A 542 -5.76 15.79 -17.81
CA PHE A 542 -5.60 17.19 -18.23
C PHE A 542 -5.90 17.45 -19.70
N LYS A 543 -5.57 16.51 -20.60
CA LYS A 543 -5.73 16.68 -22.06
C LYS A 543 -6.84 15.81 -22.65
N GLY A 544 -7.38 14.84 -21.91
CA GLY A 544 -8.33 13.85 -22.43
C GLY A 544 -7.73 12.85 -23.41
N GLU A 545 -6.41 12.89 -23.61
CA GLU A 545 -5.69 12.04 -24.57
C GLU A 545 -5.25 10.72 -23.92
N ARG A 546 -5.47 9.61 -24.63
CA ARG A 546 -5.07 8.27 -24.18
C ARG A 546 -3.64 7.98 -24.62
N HIS A 547 -2.70 8.05 -23.69
CA HIS A 547 -1.30 7.67 -23.90
C HIS A 547 -1.01 6.32 -23.25
N LEU A 548 -0.21 5.49 -23.92
CA LEU A 548 0.27 4.20 -23.39
C LEU A 548 1.51 4.43 -22.52
N ILE A 549 1.65 3.66 -21.44
CA ILE A 549 2.73 3.85 -20.45
C ILE A 549 4.13 3.61 -21.04
N LEU A 550 4.31 2.53 -21.81
CA LEU A 550 5.58 2.18 -22.46
C LEU A 550 5.53 2.34 -23.99
N LEU A 551 4.54 3.08 -24.51
CA LEU A 551 4.23 3.19 -25.95
C LEU A 551 4.12 1.83 -26.69
N LEU A 552 3.96 0.73 -25.96
CA LEU A 552 3.90 -0.62 -26.51
C LEU A 552 2.46 -1.05 -26.75
N GLN A 553 2.14 -1.39 -28.00
CA GLN A 553 0.87 -1.99 -28.40
C GLN A 553 1.02 -3.52 -28.51
N MET A 554 0.04 -4.27 -27.98
CA MET A 554 0.01 -5.71 -28.19
C MET A 554 -0.56 -6.05 -29.57
N PRO A 555 -0.03 -7.09 -30.25
CA PRO A 555 -0.61 -7.56 -31.50
C PRO A 555 -2.07 -7.97 -31.30
N PHE A 556 -2.92 -7.66 -32.27
CA PHE A 556 -4.38 -7.95 -32.28
C PHE A 556 -5.23 -7.13 -31.30
N THR A 557 -4.65 -6.15 -30.59
CA THR A 557 -5.43 -5.20 -29.77
C THR A 557 -5.44 -3.82 -30.40
N ASP A 558 -6.62 -3.22 -30.53
CA ASP A 558 -6.73 -1.84 -31.02
C ASP A 558 -6.80 -0.87 -29.83
N VAL A 559 -5.80 0.01 -29.71
CA VAL A 559 -5.67 1.01 -28.63
C VAL A 559 -6.78 2.06 -28.68
N THR A 560 -7.43 2.24 -29.84
CA THR A 560 -8.57 3.15 -29.98
C THR A 560 -9.78 2.64 -29.19
N THR A 561 -9.90 1.32 -29.03
CA THR A 561 -10.97 0.69 -28.25
C THR A 561 -10.66 0.72 -26.75
N THR A 562 -11.66 0.98 -25.91
CA THR A 562 -11.48 1.01 -24.44
C THR A 562 -10.94 -0.32 -23.89
N ARG A 563 -11.36 -1.46 -24.47
CA ARG A 563 -10.88 -2.79 -24.07
C ARG A 563 -9.43 -3.02 -24.47
N GLY A 564 -9.03 -2.61 -25.68
CA GLY A 564 -7.64 -2.73 -26.14
C GLY A 564 -6.68 -1.79 -25.41
N TYR A 565 -7.12 -0.57 -25.09
CA TYR A 565 -6.33 0.34 -24.24
C TYR A 565 -6.11 -0.22 -22.84
N LEU A 566 -7.16 -0.76 -22.21
CA LEU A 566 -7.06 -1.33 -20.86
C LEU A 566 -6.15 -2.56 -20.84
N SER A 567 -6.27 -3.47 -21.82
CA SER A 567 -5.42 -4.65 -21.89
C SER A 567 -3.94 -4.30 -22.12
N ALA A 568 -3.64 -3.35 -23.01
CA ALA A 568 -2.29 -2.84 -23.23
C ALA A 568 -1.71 -2.14 -21.99
N THR A 569 -2.54 -1.41 -21.25
CA THR A 569 -2.14 -0.76 -20.00
C THR A 569 -1.79 -1.79 -18.93
N ILE A 570 -2.63 -2.82 -18.72
CA ILE A 570 -2.35 -3.90 -17.77
C ILE A 570 -1.05 -4.62 -18.12
N PHE A 571 -0.84 -4.93 -19.40
CA PHE A 571 0.40 -5.55 -19.86
C PHE A 571 1.63 -4.68 -19.55
N ASN A 572 1.58 -3.39 -19.87
CA ASN A 572 2.68 -2.45 -19.61
C ASN A 572 2.97 -2.30 -18.10
N VAL A 573 1.94 -2.27 -17.24
CA VAL A 573 2.12 -2.25 -15.77
C VAL A 573 2.84 -3.51 -15.29
N MET A 574 2.47 -4.69 -15.82
CA MET A 574 3.13 -5.96 -15.49
C MET A 574 4.60 -5.96 -15.92
N CYS A 575 4.91 -5.45 -17.11
CA CYS A 575 6.29 -5.31 -17.59
C CYS A 575 7.12 -4.39 -16.69
N ILE A 576 6.57 -3.23 -16.28
CA ILE A 576 7.25 -2.31 -15.36
C ILE A 576 7.50 -2.98 -14.02
N PHE A 577 6.52 -3.71 -13.49
CA PHE A 577 6.66 -4.41 -12.21
C PHE A 577 7.79 -5.45 -12.27
N ILE A 578 7.76 -6.36 -13.26
CA ILE A 578 8.78 -7.40 -13.43
C ILE A 578 10.16 -6.79 -13.69
N GLY A 579 10.25 -5.79 -14.57
CA GLY A 579 11.50 -5.11 -14.92
C GLY A 579 12.11 -4.37 -13.73
N SER A 580 11.30 -3.66 -12.94
CA SER A 580 11.77 -2.87 -11.79
C SER A 580 12.38 -3.75 -10.70
N PHE A 581 11.70 -4.84 -10.33
CA PHE A 581 12.25 -5.77 -9.33
C PHE A 581 13.53 -6.47 -9.81
N GLY A 582 13.65 -6.73 -11.11
CA GLY A 582 14.77 -7.48 -11.69
C GLY A 582 16.03 -6.67 -11.82
N LEU A 583 15.88 -5.47 -12.36
CA LEU A 583 16.97 -4.51 -12.45
C LEU A 583 17.43 -4.11 -11.04
N PHE A 584 16.50 -3.83 -10.12
CA PHE A 584 16.85 -3.52 -8.73
C PHE A 584 17.65 -4.65 -8.07
N ALA A 585 17.20 -5.90 -8.18
CA ALA A 585 17.89 -7.03 -7.56
C ALA A 585 19.30 -7.20 -8.15
N ALA A 586 19.44 -7.18 -9.48
CA ALA A 586 20.72 -7.34 -10.15
C ALA A 586 21.71 -6.23 -9.79
N ASP A 587 21.29 -4.96 -9.82
CA ASP A 587 22.16 -3.83 -9.49
C ASP A 587 22.50 -3.78 -8.00
N SER A 588 21.58 -4.20 -7.14
CA SER A 588 21.87 -4.34 -5.71
C SER A 588 22.95 -5.39 -5.44
N PHE A 589 22.92 -6.54 -6.14
CA PHE A 589 24.00 -7.53 -6.04
C PHE A 589 25.32 -7.00 -6.58
N LEU A 590 25.32 -6.27 -7.70
CA LEU A 590 26.52 -5.63 -8.23
C LEU A 590 27.14 -4.68 -7.19
N PHE A 591 26.35 -3.76 -6.63
CA PHE A 591 26.83 -2.85 -5.59
C PHE A 591 27.25 -3.58 -4.31
N LEU A 592 26.60 -4.71 -3.98
CA LEU A 592 27.00 -5.58 -2.88
C LEU A 592 28.46 -6.02 -3.04
N TYR A 593 28.76 -6.72 -4.14
CA TYR A 593 30.09 -7.26 -4.38
C TYR A 593 31.15 -6.17 -4.59
N LEU A 594 30.82 -5.09 -5.30
CA LEU A 594 31.74 -3.96 -5.49
C LEU A 594 32.14 -3.34 -4.15
N SER A 595 31.18 -3.11 -3.26
CA SER A 595 31.48 -2.50 -1.97
C SER A 595 32.23 -3.44 -1.04
N HIS A 596 32.03 -4.76 -1.17
CA HIS A 596 32.83 -5.73 -0.41
C HIS A 596 34.32 -5.69 -0.76
N SER A 597 34.68 -5.32 -2.00
CA SER A 597 36.08 -5.12 -2.37
C SER A 597 36.74 -3.99 -1.56
N LEU A 598 36.00 -2.90 -1.30
CA LEU A 598 36.44 -1.78 -0.47
C LEU A 598 36.45 -2.14 1.03
N PHE A 599 35.52 -2.97 1.47
CA PHE A 599 35.53 -3.53 2.82
C PHE A 599 36.77 -4.39 3.10
N PHE A 600 37.18 -5.24 2.15
CA PHE A 600 38.42 -6.02 2.28
C PHE A 600 39.66 -5.13 2.43
N TYR A 601 39.66 -3.99 1.74
CA TYR A 601 40.72 -2.99 1.89
C TYR A 601 40.78 -2.42 3.31
N ASP A 602 39.65 -2.02 3.89
CA ASP A 602 39.62 -1.47 5.26
C ASP A 602 40.03 -2.51 6.31
N ILE A 603 39.64 -3.79 6.14
CA ILE A 603 40.14 -4.88 6.99
C ILE A 603 41.66 -4.99 6.88
N PHE A 604 42.20 -4.91 5.67
CA PHE A 604 43.63 -5.02 5.46
C PHE A 604 44.39 -3.84 6.09
N ALA A 605 43.87 -2.62 5.95
CA ALA A 605 44.41 -1.45 6.63
C ALA A 605 44.41 -1.61 8.15
N GLN A 606 43.35 -2.18 8.74
CA GLN A 606 43.32 -2.46 10.18
C GLN A 606 44.37 -3.49 10.60
N LYS A 607 44.59 -4.54 9.80
CA LYS A 607 45.64 -5.53 10.10
C LYS A 607 47.04 -4.92 10.09
N ILE A 608 47.27 -3.98 9.17
CA ILE A 608 48.52 -3.23 9.11
C ILE A 608 48.70 -2.39 10.38
N GLU A 609 47.64 -1.73 10.83
CA GLU A 609 47.67 -0.93 12.07
C GLU A 609 47.89 -1.80 13.31
N ASP A 610 47.23 -2.96 13.39
CA ASP A 610 47.45 -3.92 14.48
C ASP A 610 48.90 -4.46 14.48
N LEU A 611 49.47 -4.72 13.30
CA LEU A 611 50.88 -5.10 13.16
C LEU A 611 51.81 -3.96 13.58
N HIS A 612 51.47 -2.72 13.22
CA HIS A 612 52.21 -1.53 13.64
C HIS A 612 52.19 -1.39 15.17
N GLU A 613 51.02 -1.50 15.81
CA GLU A 613 50.87 -1.47 17.28
C GLU A 613 51.70 -2.57 17.96
N LEU A 614 51.72 -3.79 17.42
CA LEU A 614 52.56 -4.88 17.96
C LEU A 614 54.06 -4.60 17.85
N LEU A 615 54.50 -4.00 16.74
CA LEU A 615 55.89 -3.60 16.53
C LEU A 615 56.28 -2.41 17.43
N GLU A 616 55.36 -1.47 17.67
CA GLU A 616 55.57 -0.38 18.61
C GLU A 616 55.56 -0.83 20.08
N HIS A 617 54.73 -1.83 20.44
CA HIS A 617 54.71 -2.39 21.79
C HIS A 617 56.01 -3.13 22.13
N ASN A 618 56.66 -3.78 21.14
CA ASN A 618 58.01 -4.32 21.30
C ASN A 618 59.10 -3.24 21.51
N ARG A 619 58.78 -1.96 21.29
CA ARG A 619 59.71 -0.84 21.38
C ARG A 619 59.30 0.21 22.42
N GLN A 620 58.48 -0.15 23.41
CA GLN A 620 58.22 0.70 24.59
C GLN A 620 59.46 0.99 25.47
N ASP A 621 60.67 0.85 24.92
CA ASP A 621 61.89 1.47 25.44
C ASP A 621 62.21 2.85 24.83
N GLU A 622 61.65 3.31 23.69
CA GLU A 622 62.07 4.63 23.17
C GLU A 622 61.04 5.41 22.31
N ARG A 623 60.35 6.33 23.00
CA ARG A 623 59.84 7.67 22.61
C ARG A 623 59.01 7.88 21.32
N LYS A 624 57.71 8.09 21.54
CA LYS A 624 56.86 9.29 21.30
C LYS A 624 57.02 10.16 20.01
N THR A 625 55.85 10.30 19.32
CA THR A 625 55.30 11.42 18.48
C THR A 625 55.85 11.58 17.05
N ALA A 626 55.12 11.96 15.98
CA ALA A 626 53.82 12.62 15.80
C ALA A 626 53.24 12.50 14.35
N LEU A 627 51.89 12.43 14.24
CA LEU A 627 50.92 13.13 13.36
C LEU A 627 51.00 13.23 11.79
N MET A 628 50.08 12.49 11.13
CA MET A 628 49.06 12.82 10.07
C MET A 628 49.38 13.50 8.70
N ASN A 629 48.91 12.90 7.58
CA ASN A 629 48.11 13.48 6.45
C ASN A 629 47.90 12.47 5.28
N ASP A 630 46.68 11.96 5.03
CA ASP A 630 45.68 12.28 3.95
C ASP A 630 45.83 11.51 2.60
N ILE A 631 45.21 10.32 2.47
CA ILE A 631 43.93 9.93 1.80
C ILE A 631 43.98 9.34 0.37
N ASN A 632 45.03 9.47 -0.45
CA ASN A 632 45.01 8.76 -1.76
C ASN A 632 46.21 7.86 -2.08
N ASP A 633 47.23 7.82 -1.22
CA ASP A 633 48.35 6.87 -1.30
C ASP A 633 48.16 5.62 -0.43
N ARG A 634 47.00 5.46 0.23
CA ARG A 634 46.84 4.68 1.46
C ARG A 634 47.10 3.17 1.38
N PHE A 635 47.05 2.52 0.22
CA PHE A 635 47.44 1.09 0.16
C PHE A 635 48.98 0.92 0.15
N CYS A 636 49.68 1.74 -0.64
CA CYS A 636 51.14 1.80 -0.63
C CYS A 636 51.65 2.46 0.65
N ALA A 637 51.11 3.62 1.03
CA ALA A 637 51.50 4.39 2.22
C ALA A 637 51.26 3.63 3.52
N GLY A 638 50.13 2.92 3.66
CA GLY A 638 49.89 2.07 4.83
C GLY A 638 50.95 0.98 4.98
N ILE A 639 51.42 0.40 3.87
CA ILE A 639 52.54 -0.56 3.90
C ILE A 639 53.88 0.15 4.15
N TYR A 640 54.10 1.36 3.62
CA TYR A 640 55.31 2.17 3.85
C TYR A 640 55.45 2.69 5.29
N ASP A 641 54.33 2.99 5.97
CA ASP A 641 54.28 3.48 7.35
C ASP A 641 54.53 2.37 8.39
N ILE A 642 54.49 1.10 7.95
CA ILE A 642 54.98 -0.02 8.77
C ILE A 642 56.49 0.15 8.89
N LYS A 643 57.04 0.00 10.09
CA LYS A 643 58.48 -0.12 10.33
C LYS A 643 59.00 -1.46 9.79
N TRP A 644 58.88 -1.66 8.48
CA TRP A 644 59.10 -2.94 7.80
C TRP A 644 60.55 -3.43 7.97
N TYR A 645 61.48 -2.50 8.20
CA TYR A 645 62.89 -2.79 8.52
C TYR A 645 63.10 -3.51 9.86
N ASP A 646 62.12 -3.46 10.79
CA ASP A 646 62.18 -4.16 12.08
C ASP A 646 61.68 -5.63 11.99
N LEU A 647 61.16 -6.05 10.82
CA LEU A 647 60.69 -7.42 10.58
C LEU A 647 61.82 -8.36 10.14
N ASP A 648 61.67 -9.66 10.39
CA ASP A 648 62.58 -10.69 9.86
C ASP A 648 62.72 -10.60 8.33
N LEU A 649 63.90 -10.98 7.81
CA LEU A 649 64.24 -10.91 6.38
C LEU A 649 63.21 -11.63 5.48
N SER A 650 62.54 -12.68 5.99
CA SER A 650 61.46 -13.36 5.28
C SER A 650 60.21 -12.48 5.15
N ASN A 651 59.79 -11.84 6.23
CA ASN A 651 58.64 -10.95 6.27
C ASN A 651 58.88 -9.64 5.50
N GLN A 652 60.11 -9.12 5.50
CA GLN A 652 60.52 -7.98 4.66
C GLN A 652 60.35 -8.27 3.17
N LYS A 653 60.74 -9.47 2.71
CA LYS A 653 60.52 -9.89 1.33
C LYS A 653 59.03 -9.97 0.99
N THR A 654 58.21 -10.44 1.93
CA THR A 654 56.75 -10.49 1.76
C THR A 654 56.14 -9.09 1.66
N VAL A 655 56.58 -8.13 2.49
CA VAL A 655 56.14 -6.72 2.42
C VAL A 655 56.53 -6.09 1.08
N ASN A 656 57.76 -6.33 0.60
CA ASN A 656 58.21 -5.83 -0.70
C ASN A 656 57.40 -6.44 -1.87
N LEU A 657 57.06 -7.72 -1.77
CA LEU A 657 56.17 -8.38 -2.74
C LEU A 657 54.76 -7.77 -2.72
N MET A 658 54.20 -7.50 -1.53
CA MET A 658 52.92 -6.80 -1.40
C MET A 658 52.96 -5.39 -1.99
N LEU A 659 54.05 -4.63 -1.76
CA LEU A 659 54.26 -3.31 -2.35
C LEU A 659 54.29 -3.37 -3.88
N THR A 660 55.08 -4.28 -4.44
CA THR A 660 55.17 -4.46 -5.90
C THR A 660 53.80 -4.79 -6.51
N GLN A 661 53.00 -5.61 -5.83
CA GLN A 661 51.64 -5.95 -6.27
C GLN A 661 50.64 -4.80 -6.09
N SER A 662 50.82 -3.96 -5.07
CA SER A 662 49.94 -2.81 -4.78
C SER A 662 50.07 -1.65 -5.77
N GLN A 663 51.26 -1.49 -6.38
CA GLN A 663 51.54 -0.41 -7.33
C GLN A 663 50.76 -0.54 -8.65
N VAL A 664 50.27 -1.75 -8.97
CA VAL A 664 49.39 -1.98 -10.11
C VAL A 664 47.95 -2.10 -9.59
N PRO A 665 47.16 -1.01 -9.59
CA PRO A 665 45.80 -1.07 -9.08
C PRO A 665 44.97 -2.06 -9.90
N ARG A 666 44.21 -2.91 -9.22
CA ARG A 666 43.23 -3.77 -9.89
C ARG A 666 42.02 -2.93 -10.26
N ILE A 667 41.89 -2.63 -11.55
CA ILE A 667 40.78 -1.84 -12.07
C ILE A 667 39.73 -2.78 -12.66
N ILE A 668 38.47 -2.57 -12.31
CA ILE A 668 37.34 -3.27 -12.95
C ILE A 668 37.15 -2.63 -14.32
N THR A 669 37.22 -3.44 -15.37
CA THR A 669 37.11 -2.97 -16.76
C THR A 669 35.74 -3.30 -17.34
N ILE A 670 35.24 -2.40 -18.18
CA ILE A 670 34.04 -2.60 -18.99
C ILE A 670 34.45 -3.45 -20.18
N ALA A 671 34.17 -4.76 -20.10
CA ALA A 671 34.52 -5.74 -21.13
C ALA A 671 36.01 -5.72 -21.57
N GLY A 672 36.92 -5.32 -20.68
CA GLY A 672 38.35 -5.22 -20.99
C GLY A 672 38.77 -3.98 -21.78
N VAL A 673 37.85 -3.07 -22.13
CA VAL A 673 38.13 -1.91 -22.99
C VAL A 673 38.51 -0.68 -22.19
N GLU A 674 37.64 -0.25 -21.29
CA GLU A 674 37.86 0.95 -20.46
C GLU A 674 37.67 0.64 -18.98
N PRO A 675 38.40 1.34 -18.09
CA PRO A 675 38.19 1.22 -16.65
C PRO A 675 36.83 1.78 -16.25
N LEU A 676 36.13 1.12 -15.33
CA LEU A 676 34.93 1.64 -14.69
C LEU A 676 35.36 2.74 -13.69
N SER A 677 35.42 3.98 -14.15
CA SER A 677 35.90 5.14 -13.39
C SER A 677 35.02 6.37 -13.56
N MET A 678 35.10 7.32 -12.62
CA MET A 678 34.40 8.60 -12.72
C MET A 678 34.84 9.38 -13.97
N ASN A 679 36.11 9.25 -14.38
CA ASN A 679 36.62 9.86 -15.60
C ASN A 679 35.93 9.29 -16.84
N THR A 680 35.69 7.97 -16.88
CA THR A 680 34.96 7.31 -17.95
C THR A 680 33.51 7.81 -18.01
N ALA A 681 32.83 7.91 -16.87
CA ALA A 681 31.48 8.46 -16.80
C ALA A 681 31.42 9.91 -17.32
N LEU A 682 32.34 10.77 -16.88
CA LEU A 682 32.44 12.16 -17.35
C LEU A 682 32.69 12.26 -18.86
N ARG A 683 33.52 11.37 -19.43
CA ARG A 683 33.74 11.30 -20.88
C ARG A 683 32.46 10.94 -21.62
N ILE A 684 31.71 9.95 -21.14
CA ILE A 684 30.43 9.55 -21.74
C ILE A 684 29.42 10.70 -21.67
N THR A 685 29.28 11.36 -20.51
CA THR A 685 28.35 12.51 -20.37
C THR A 685 28.73 13.68 -21.29
N ARG A 686 30.02 13.99 -21.42
CA ARG A 686 30.49 15.03 -22.36
C ARG A 686 30.20 14.66 -23.82
N SER A 687 30.36 13.38 -24.17
CA SER A 687 30.03 12.87 -25.50
C SER A 687 28.53 13.03 -25.82
N ILE A 688 27.66 12.65 -24.87
CA ILE A 688 26.20 12.83 -25.01
C ILE A 688 25.85 14.31 -25.16
N TYR A 689 26.41 15.19 -24.32
CA TYR A 689 26.17 16.63 -24.42
C TYR A 689 26.63 17.18 -25.77
N SER A 690 27.81 16.80 -26.25
CA SER A 690 28.33 17.22 -27.56
C SER A 690 27.42 16.76 -28.70
N LEU A 691 26.90 15.54 -28.64
CA LEU A 691 25.97 15.00 -29.63
C LEU A 691 24.64 15.77 -29.62
N VAL A 692 24.08 16.04 -28.43
CA VAL A 692 22.84 16.80 -28.28
C VAL A 692 23.02 18.22 -28.83
N MET A 693 24.11 18.91 -28.48
CA MET A 693 24.38 20.26 -28.98
C MET A 693 24.55 20.29 -30.50
N MET A 694 25.21 19.27 -31.08
CA MET A 694 25.34 19.14 -32.54
C MET A 694 23.98 18.95 -33.20
N VAL A 695 23.10 18.12 -32.64
CA VAL A 695 21.74 17.90 -33.18
C VAL A 695 20.89 19.17 -33.07
N VAL A 696 21.00 19.92 -31.96
CA VAL A 696 20.31 21.22 -31.81
C VAL A 696 20.79 22.21 -32.86
N GLN A 697 22.10 22.32 -33.08
CA GLN A 697 22.67 23.22 -34.11
C GLN A 697 22.32 22.82 -35.55
N LEU A 698 22.02 21.54 -35.81
CA LEU A 698 21.56 21.07 -37.11
C LEU A 698 20.06 21.33 -37.35
N ASN A 699 19.30 21.59 -36.28
CA ASN A 699 17.86 21.88 -36.33
C ASN A 699 17.55 23.39 -36.30
N GLU A 700 18.52 24.24 -35.92
CA GLU A 700 18.52 25.69 -36.14
C GLU A 700 18.97 26.03 -37.56
#